data_AF-S7W4S7-F1
#
_entry.id   AF-S7W4S7-F1
#
_cell.length_a   1.000
_cell.length_b   1.000
_cell.length_c   1.000
_cell.angle_alpha   90.00
_cell.angle_beta   90.00
_cell.angle_gamma   90.00
#
_symmetry.space_group_name_H-M   'P 1'
#
loop_
_entity.id
_entity.type
_entity.pdbx_description
1 polymer ?
#
loop_
_entity_poly.entity_id
_entity_poly.type
_entity_poly.pdbx_seq_one_letter_code
_entity_poly.pdbx_strand_id
1 'polypeptide(L)'
;MHKTMKIDESLYSRQLYVLGREAMEKMMESNILIIGMDGLGQEIAKNIALAGVNFLTLFDKSLVCMDDLATGFYFDEKSIGSRRDLCVEKNIKELNPYVRVNVLEELDDIKNYSLVILCNEDYNEQIKYNNICRENGVYFIGCQTRGFFSQVFCDFLEKFIILDPNGEEPSKGHIKNISKNGIVKLIDRHQLENGDIIEITSTEIKEYDSQKFRVKIINPIEIQLIAIKKDLSENNSFKFIEMVGGNYEQKILPQTIDFKKLEDIINNPCIIQSTENIETEKIIHNCFKLIAKYNKEKKPIEKKQYKEFIEFYKEEIGAIDENEIKEKEEIIRNFVLQYNYQIIPMVSVIGGFVAQEALKACSSKFTPLHQFLYFFSNIKVTEEIVDGNNDRYSQMYNLLGKNATEKILNSSVFVVGSGAIGCEHLKNLAMLGIGIKGKIFLTDMDSIEQSNLNRQFLFRREDVGKMKSEVAAREIMKINDKVTVEYFTQRVATETENIFSDKFFSQIDLVANALDNVNSRIYMDRRCIENRTPLFDSGTLGTKGNTQVIIPFLTESYSSSRDPPEKSIPLCTLRNFPHLIDHTIEWALSEFNAQFNKTILSIKEYLSKNEDNVDVLSDEIGSDIQEVIKKAPFTKNECIKAGVALFVKLFHTSIRNLISTFPPDHLTEEGTPFWEAPRVAPSPISFEYTDDLHLTFVESAANLYAQSFNVRDMNTSTDSLCTAVENIKTEDNIIVTINKDDVVKYLNEEVYFDNYETIDFDDLENSKKKLKPITVPEDQKIIDPDLLTIIEFEKDDDTNFHVNFIYAAANLRAMNYKIKTTDRLTVKGIAGRIVPAIATTTALVSGLATLEILKYIIEQKEYRNTFVNLALPFIGTSEPIEPLKNKINLENIFKESENYETKYKNIDTTNFTKEIEYTLWDRIELEDTSINKFIEYFLNKYNLETTMISTQGKVLYCSFYNKDKYKNNLTKSFKELIENTEDKMFIYVDVLFEPYVEEFIPIVIKL
;
A
#
# COMPACT_ATOMS: atom_id res chain seq x y z
N MET A 1 21.96 8.05 34.34
CA MET A 1 21.27 8.85 33.31
C MET A 1 21.15 8.00 32.06
N HIS A 2 20.06 7.25 31.90
CA HIS A 2 19.75 6.57 30.64
C HIS A 2 19.39 7.67 29.64
N LYS A 3 20.23 7.87 28.62
CA LYS A 3 19.80 8.61 27.41
C LYS A 3 18.67 7.77 26.82
N THR A 4 17.43 8.24 26.91
CA THR A 4 16.31 7.70 26.16
C THR A 4 16.75 7.62 24.70
N MET A 5 16.73 6.41 24.13
CA MET A 5 17.08 6.18 22.74
C MET A 5 16.05 6.94 21.89
N LYS A 6 16.48 7.99 21.19
CA LYS A 6 15.58 8.78 20.34
C LYS A 6 15.25 7.96 19.10
N ILE A 7 13.96 7.74 18.83
CA ILE A 7 13.52 7.06 17.61
C ILE A 7 14.02 7.82 16.38
N ASP A 8 14.66 7.10 15.47
CA ASP A 8 15.08 7.63 14.17
C ASP A 8 13.89 7.64 13.19
N GLU A 9 13.17 8.76 13.15
CA GLU A 9 11.99 8.93 12.28
C GLU A 9 12.33 8.81 10.79
N SER A 10 13.58 9.08 10.38
CA SER A 10 14.00 8.94 8.98
C SER A 10 14.07 7.49 8.53
N LEU A 11 14.40 6.57 9.45
CA LEU A 11 14.45 5.12 9.20
C LEU A 11 13.08 4.48 9.42
N TYR A 12 12.42 4.79 10.53
CA TYR A 12 11.19 4.11 10.98
C TYR A 12 9.90 4.78 10.52
N SER A 13 9.97 5.80 9.67
CA SER A 13 8.83 6.61 9.18
C SER A 13 7.56 5.80 8.91
N ARG A 14 7.61 4.81 8.01
CA ARG A 14 6.42 4.04 7.61
C ARG A 14 5.91 3.11 8.69
N GLN A 15 6.80 2.57 9.52
CA GLN A 15 6.46 1.70 10.64
C GLN A 15 5.86 2.49 11.81
N LEU A 16 6.26 3.73 12.01
CA LEU A 16 5.68 4.61 13.04
C LEU A 16 4.19 4.86 12.80
N TYR A 17 3.74 4.96 11.55
CA TYR A 17 2.30 5.05 11.24
C TYR A 17 1.54 3.74 11.47
N VAL A 18 2.22 2.61 11.68
CA VAL A 18 1.60 1.32 12.03
C VAL A 18 1.56 1.14 13.54
N LEU A 19 2.72 1.28 14.18
CA LEU A 19 2.90 0.96 15.60
C LEU A 19 2.63 2.16 16.52
N GLY A 20 2.92 3.37 16.07
CA GLY A 20 2.96 4.55 16.93
C GLY A 20 4.20 4.60 17.82
N ARG A 21 4.47 5.80 18.35
CA ARG A 21 5.69 6.09 19.13
C ARG A 21 5.78 5.25 20.41
N GLU A 22 4.71 5.16 21.19
CA GLU A 22 4.71 4.45 22.47
C GLU A 22 5.04 2.95 22.31
N ALA A 23 4.45 2.30 21.30
CA ALA A 23 4.72 0.89 21.00
C ALA A 23 6.19 0.66 20.62
N MET A 24 6.75 1.56 19.80
CA MET A 24 8.16 1.50 19.41
C MET A 24 9.12 1.73 20.58
N GLU A 25 8.80 2.65 21.49
CA GLU A 25 9.63 2.89 22.69
C GLU A 25 9.72 1.62 23.56
N LYS A 26 8.61 0.91 23.76
CA LYS A 26 8.59 -0.37 24.50
C LYS A 26 9.37 -1.47 23.78
N MET A 27 9.26 -1.55 22.46
CA MET A 27 10.04 -2.49 21.66
C MET A 27 11.54 -2.24 21.79
N MET A 28 11.96 -0.97 21.78
CA MET A 28 13.36 -0.56 21.94
C MET A 28 13.93 -0.82 23.35
N GLU A 29 13.10 -1.24 24.31
CA GLU A 29 13.52 -1.70 25.64
C GLU A 29 13.53 -3.24 25.76
N SER A 30 12.91 -3.94 24.80
CA SER A 30 12.68 -5.39 24.85
C SER A 30 13.86 -6.20 24.36
N ASN A 31 14.18 -7.28 25.08
CA ASN A 31 15.22 -8.24 24.72
C ASN A 31 14.58 -9.55 24.25
N ILE A 32 14.92 -10.04 23.07
CA ILE A 32 14.33 -11.24 22.47
C ILE A 32 15.42 -12.29 22.28
N LEU A 33 15.13 -13.54 22.67
CA LEU A 33 15.95 -14.72 22.37
C LEU A 33 15.25 -15.57 21.31
N ILE A 34 15.95 -15.89 20.23
CA ILE A 34 15.51 -16.87 19.22
C ILE A 34 16.37 -18.13 19.36
N ILE A 35 15.70 -19.27 19.54
CA ILE A 35 16.31 -20.59 19.61
C ILE A 35 15.98 -21.32 18.30
N GLY A 36 17.02 -21.67 17.54
CA GLY A 36 16.93 -22.24 16.19
C GLY A 36 17.09 -21.18 15.10
N MET A 37 18.09 -21.36 14.23
CA MET A 37 18.50 -20.43 13.17
C MET A 37 18.54 -21.09 11.78
N ASP A 38 17.61 -22.03 11.54
CA ASP A 38 17.27 -22.47 10.18
C ASP A 38 16.53 -21.36 9.40
N GLY A 39 15.90 -21.70 8.27
CA GLY A 39 15.18 -20.70 7.46
C GLY A 39 14.08 -19.96 8.24
N LEU A 40 13.32 -20.65 9.10
CA LEU A 40 12.28 -20.02 9.91
C LEU A 40 12.87 -19.05 10.93
N GLY A 41 13.90 -19.47 11.65
CA GLY A 41 14.61 -18.61 12.60
C GLY A 41 15.20 -17.36 11.94
N GLN A 42 15.80 -17.50 10.75
CA GLN A 42 16.34 -16.38 9.97
C GLN A 42 15.26 -15.38 9.56
N GLU A 43 14.11 -15.86 9.09
CA GLU A 43 13.00 -15.01 8.67
C GLU A 43 12.43 -14.20 9.85
N ILE A 44 12.25 -14.84 11.01
CA ILE A 44 11.80 -14.20 12.25
C ILE A 44 12.84 -13.16 12.71
N ALA A 45 14.12 -13.54 12.77
CA ALA A 45 15.21 -12.66 13.19
C ALA A 45 15.33 -11.42 12.29
N LYS A 46 15.22 -11.60 10.97
CA LYS A 46 15.24 -10.50 9.99
C LYS A 46 14.13 -9.49 10.28
N ASN A 47 12.89 -9.96 10.41
CA ASN A 47 11.75 -9.08 10.63
C ASN A 47 11.81 -8.35 11.98
N ILE A 48 12.26 -9.02 13.05
CA ILE A 48 12.44 -8.42 14.38
C ILE A 48 13.58 -7.38 14.39
N ALA A 49 14.71 -7.69 13.74
CA ALA A 49 15.84 -6.77 13.63
C ALA A 49 15.43 -5.49 12.86
N LEU A 50 14.72 -5.64 11.74
CA LEU A 50 14.20 -4.51 10.98
C LEU A 50 13.22 -3.66 11.81
N ALA A 51 12.37 -4.30 12.62
CA ALA A 51 11.39 -3.63 13.47
C ALA A 51 12.00 -2.77 14.58
N GLY A 52 13.23 -3.08 15.04
CA GLY A 52 13.96 -2.23 15.98
C GLY A 52 13.69 -2.54 17.45
N VAL A 53 14.08 -3.73 17.92
CA VAL A 53 14.11 -4.07 19.35
C VAL A 53 15.44 -3.68 20.00
N ASN A 54 15.55 -3.71 21.33
CA ASN A 54 16.82 -3.40 22.01
C ASN A 54 17.92 -4.40 21.65
N PHE A 55 17.62 -5.67 21.89
CA PHE A 55 18.58 -6.76 21.87
C PHE A 55 17.94 -8.00 21.26
N LEU A 56 18.60 -8.56 20.24
CA LEU A 56 18.21 -9.79 19.57
C LEU A 56 19.32 -10.83 19.76
N THR A 57 19.01 -11.88 20.50
CA THR A 57 19.97 -12.94 20.80
C THR A 57 19.64 -14.19 20.02
N LEU A 58 20.66 -14.79 19.42
CA LEU A 58 20.53 -15.99 18.60
C LEU A 58 21.19 -17.17 19.32
N PHE A 59 20.55 -18.33 19.30
CA PHE A 59 21.13 -19.58 19.81
C PHE A 59 20.76 -20.76 18.92
N ASP A 60 21.75 -21.31 18.21
CA ASP A 60 21.64 -22.56 17.47
C ASP A 60 23.01 -23.18 17.21
N LYS A 61 23.40 -24.14 18.06
CA LYS A 61 24.66 -24.88 17.93
C LYS A 61 24.66 -25.92 16.82
N SER A 62 23.54 -26.14 16.13
CA SER A 62 23.47 -27.09 15.03
C SER A 62 24.39 -26.65 13.89
N LEU A 63 24.93 -27.63 13.18
CA LEU A 63 25.78 -27.36 12.03
C LEU A 63 24.91 -27.16 10.79
N VAL A 64 25.26 -26.20 9.95
CA VAL A 64 24.65 -26.01 8.64
C VAL A 64 24.84 -27.29 7.82
N CYS A 65 23.75 -27.82 7.28
CA CYS A 65 23.76 -28.92 6.33
C CYS A 65 23.23 -28.47 4.96
N MET A 66 23.33 -29.31 3.93
CA MET A 66 22.87 -28.99 2.57
C MET A 66 21.39 -28.58 2.54
N ASP A 67 20.59 -29.27 3.35
CA ASP A 67 19.15 -29.04 3.49
C ASP A 67 18.81 -27.64 4.01
N ASP A 68 19.66 -27.06 4.85
CA ASP A 68 19.45 -25.72 5.39
C ASP A 68 19.54 -24.63 4.33
N LEU A 69 20.28 -24.87 3.24
CA LEU A 69 20.40 -23.92 2.13
C LEU A 69 19.10 -23.78 1.34
N ALA A 70 18.12 -24.68 1.52
CA ALA A 70 16.82 -24.60 0.83
C ALA A 70 15.97 -23.42 1.32
N THR A 71 16.10 -23.05 2.60
CA THR A 71 15.28 -22.00 3.22
C THR A 71 16.11 -20.95 3.98
N GLY A 72 17.32 -21.26 4.42
CA GLY A 72 18.25 -20.33 5.04
C GLY A 72 18.93 -19.44 4.02
N PHE A 73 18.35 -18.28 3.74
CA PHE A 73 18.81 -17.34 2.70
C PHE A 73 20.12 -16.59 3.04
N TYR A 74 20.67 -16.76 4.25
CA TYR A 74 22.03 -16.33 4.59
C TYR A 74 23.07 -17.45 4.57
N PHE A 75 22.68 -18.69 4.26
CA PHE A 75 23.63 -19.79 4.09
C PHE A 75 24.09 -19.91 2.65
N ASP A 76 25.39 -20.19 2.50
CA ASP A 76 26.02 -20.59 1.24
C ASP A 76 26.67 -21.98 1.37
N GLU A 77 27.18 -22.53 0.27
CA GLU A 77 27.84 -23.86 0.29
C GLU A 77 29.07 -23.89 1.23
N LYS A 78 29.70 -22.73 1.50
CA LYS A 78 30.84 -22.61 2.43
C LYS A 78 30.42 -22.63 3.90
N SER A 79 29.15 -22.34 4.18
CA SER A 79 28.58 -22.35 5.52
C SER A 79 28.44 -23.78 6.06
N ILE A 80 28.35 -24.80 5.19
CA ILE A 80 28.14 -26.21 5.56
C ILE A 80 29.22 -26.67 6.56
N GLY A 81 28.77 -27.27 7.66
CA GLY A 81 29.63 -27.73 8.76
C GLY A 81 29.97 -26.66 9.80
N SER A 82 29.61 -25.40 9.57
CA SER A 82 29.72 -24.32 10.56
C SER A 82 28.45 -24.20 11.39
N ARG A 83 28.53 -23.60 12.59
CA ARG A 83 27.34 -23.34 13.43
C ARG A 83 26.37 -22.38 12.75
N ARG A 84 25.08 -22.70 12.73
CA ARG A 84 24.04 -21.91 12.08
C ARG A 84 23.96 -20.48 12.60
N ASP A 85 23.96 -20.30 13.91
CA ASP A 85 23.85 -18.98 14.56
C ASP A 85 25.02 -18.03 14.21
N LEU A 86 26.25 -18.54 14.23
CA LEU A 86 27.45 -17.78 13.86
C LEU A 86 27.47 -17.38 12.38
N CYS A 87 26.94 -18.21 11.49
CA CYS A 87 26.88 -17.90 10.06
C CYS A 87 25.96 -16.72 9.74
N VAL A 88 24.90 -16.50 10.52
CA VAL A 88 23.86 -15.50 10.22
C VAL A 88 24.00 -14.22 11.02
N GLU A 89 24.77 -14.22 12.11
CA GLU A 89 24.94 -13.09 13.04
C GLU A 89 25.25 -11.79 12.31
N LYS A 90 26.26 -11.81 11.43
CA LYS A 90 26.72 -10.64 10.69
C LYS A 90 25.59 -10.06 9.83
N ASN A 91 24.88 -10.92 9.08
CA ASN A 91 23.84 -10.50 8.17
C ASN A 91 22.67 -9.85 8.91
N ILE A 92 22.23 -10.42 10.03
CA ILE A 92 21.14 -9.86 10.85
C ILE A 92 21.56 -8.53 11.48
N LYS A 93 22.81 -8.43 11.95
CA LYS A 93 23.37 -7.19 12.53
C LYS A 93 23.45 -6.03 11.52
N GLU A 94 23.71 -6.32 10.24
CA GLU A 94 23.78 -5.31 9.19
C GLU A 94 22.41 -4.75 8.78
N LEU A 95 21.31 -5.45 9.09
CA LEU A 95 19.95 -4.99 8.77
C LEU A 95 19.58 -3.72 9.52
N ASN A 96 20.00 -3.62 10.79
CA ASN A 96 19.63 -2.50 11.63
C ASN A 96 20.71 -2.16 12.66
N PRO A 97 21.44 -1.04 12.50
CA PRO A 97 22.52 -0.67 13.42
C PRO A 97 22.03 -0.25 14.81
N TYR A 98 20.72 -0.03 14.99
CA TYR A 98 20.14 0.27 16.31
C TYR A 98 19.86 -0.99 17.13
N VAL A 99 19.77 -2.17 16.50
CA VAL A 99 19.53 -3.44 17.18
C VAL A 99 20.85 -4.11 17.51
N ARG A 100 21.03 -4.48 18.78
CA ARG A 100 22.20 -5.26 19.19
C ARG A 100 21.93 -6.73 18.93
N VAL A 101 22.78 -7.35 18.13
CA VAL A 101 22.68 -8.78 17.78
C VAL A 101 23.89 -9.52 18.35
N ASN A 102 23.63 -10.58 19.11
CA ASN A 102 24.66 -11.44 19.71
C ASN A 102 24.28 -12.92 19.55
N VAL A 103 25.29 -13.78 19.48
CA VAL A 103 25.17 -15.24 19.56
C VAL A 103 25.54 -15.74 20.96
N LEU A 104 24.77 -16.67 21.51
CA LEU A 104 25.09 -17.30 22.80
C LEU A 104 26.00 -18.51 22.64
N GLU A 105 26.97 -18.64 23.56
CA GLU A 105 27.77 -19.86 23.66
C GLU A 105 27.07 -20.95 24.46
N GLU A 106 26.28 -20.61 25.47
CA GLU A 106 25.42 -21.54 26.20
C GLU A 106 24.08 -20.87 26.47
N LEU A 107 23.03 -21.68 26.65
CA LEU A 107 21.75 -21.15 27.08
C LEU A 107 21.89 -20.64 28.53
N ASP A 108 22.12 -19.33 28.64
CA ASP A 108 22.17 -18.60 29.90
C ASP A 108 20.77 -18.43 30.51
N ASP A 109 20.71 -17.78 31.67
CA ASP A 109 19.47 -17.55 32.42
C ASP A 109 18.42 -16.77 31.60
N ILE A 110 17.36 -17.48 31.21
CA ILE A 110 16.28 -16.99 30.34
C ILE A 110 15.54 -15.78 30.93
N LYS A 111 15.59 -15.57 32.26
CA LYS A 111 14.88 -14.47 32.94
C LYS A 111 15.26 -13.05 32.48
N ASN A 112 16.37 -12.91 31.76
CA ASN A 112 16.84 -11.61 31.26
C ASN A 112 16.16 -11.19 29.93
N TYR A 113 15.37 -12.07 29.33
CA TYR A 113 14.64 -11.81 28.09
C TYR A 113 13.19 -11.43 28.38
N SER A 114 12.65 -10.55 27.54
CA SER A 114 11.22 -10.23 27.52
C SER A 114 10.42 -11.36 26.85
N LEU A 115 11.02 -12.01 25.85
CA LEU A 115 10.39 -13.03 25.01
C LEU A 115 11.42 -14.06 24.55
N VAL A 116 11.01 -15.33 24.57
CA VAL A 116 11.72 -16.46 23.94
C VAL A 116 10.88 -17.00 22.78
N ILE A 117 11.52 -17.19 21.63
CA ILE A 117 10.94 -17.81 20.44
C ILE A 117 11.67 -19.12 20.15
N LEU A 118 10.93 -20.22 20.08
CA LEU A 118 11.46 -21.55 19.79
C LEU A 118 11.03 -22.00 18.38
N CYS A 119 12.00 -22.15 17.49
CA CYS A 119 11.80 -22.43 16.07
C CYS A 119 12.00 -23.91 15.75
N ASN A 120 11.05 -24.51 15.03
CA ASN A 120 11.12 -25.85 14.45
C ASN A 120 11.45 -26.99 15.43
N GLU A 121 11.15 -26.80 16.71
CA GLU A 121 11.16 -27.85 17.73
C GLU A 121 9.77 -28.45 17.94
N ASP A 122 9.73 -29.74 18.29
CA ASP A 122 8.49 -30.47 18.54
C ASP A 122 7.79 -30.04 19.85
N TYR A 123 6.60 -30.56 20.10
CA TYR A 123 5.85 -30.19 21.30
C TYR A 123 6.50 -30.60 22.62
N ASN A 124 7.35 -31.63 22.65
CA ASN A 124 8.04 -32.02 23.88
C ASN A 124 9.01 -30.91 24.32
N GLU A 125 9.81 -30.40 23.38
CA GLU A 125 10.74 -29.30 23.65
C GLU A 125 9.98 -27.97 23.85
N GLN A 126 8.93 -27.69 23.08
CA GLN A 126 8.11 -26.49 23.30
C GLN A 126 7.49 -26.46 24.71
N ILE A 127 6.96 -27.59 25.22
CA ILE A 127 6.44 -27.67 26.58
C ILE A 127 7.54 -27.35 27.59
N LYS A 128 8.73 -27.94 27.45
CA LYS A 128 9.87 -27.70 28.34
C LYS A 128 10.25 -26.23 28.38
N TYR A 129 10.42 -25.56 27.24
CA TYR A 129 10.79 -24.14 27.23
C TYR A 129 9.65 -23.22 27.67
N ASN A 130 8.40 -23.54 27.34
CA ASN A 130 7.25 -22.80 27.84
C ASN A 130 7.19 -22.83 29.38
N ASN A 131 7.45 -24.00 29.99
CA ASN A 131 7.50 -24.15 31.44
C ASN A 131 8.60 -23.28 32.07
N ILE A 132 9.81 -23.31 31.48
CA ILE A 132 10.94 -22.48 31.94
C ILE A 132 10.60 -20.98 31.82
N CYS A 133 9.98 -20.55 30.72
CA CYS A 133 9.57 -19.16 30.52
C CYS A 133 8.53 -18.73 31.56
N ARG A 134 7.51 -19.57 31.81
CA ARG A 134 6.49 -19.34 32.84
C ARG A 134 7.08 -19.18 34.24
N GLU A 135 8.03 -20.06 34.61
CA GLU A 135 8.72 -20.00 35.91
C GLU A 135 9.53 -18.70 36.10
N ASN A 136 9.98 -18.09 35.00
CA ASN A 136 10.77 -16.86 35.01
C ASN A 136 9.98 -15.60 34.64
N GLY A 137 8.68 -15.69 34.40
CA GLY A 137 7.85 -14.54 33.99
C GLY A 137 8.22 -13.98 32.62
N VAL A 138 8.64 -14.84 31.69
CA VAL A 138 9.06 -14.49 30.32
C VAL A 138 7.98 -14.94 29.32
N TYR A 139 7.73 -14.12 28.29
CA TYR A 139 6.80 -14.49 27.22
C TYR A 139 7.39 -15.61 26.35
N PHE A 140 6.52 -16.42 25.75
CA PHE A 140 6.94 -17.55 24.93
C PHE A 140 6.16 -17.63 23.62
N ILE A 141 6.88 -17.91 22.53
CA ILE A 141 6.29 -18.32 21.24
C ILE A 141 6.97 -19.62 20.79
N GLY A 142 6.17 -20.64 20.48
CA GLY A 142 6.64 -21.88 19.86
C GLY A 142 6.10 -21.98 18.43
N CYS A 143 6.96 -22.22 17.45
CA CYS A 143 6.54 -22.29 16.05
C CYS A 143 7.27 -23.36 15.23
N GLN A 144 6.57 -23.94 14.25
CA GLN A 144 7.11 -24.95 13.33
C GLN A 144 6.60 -24.75 11.90
N THR A 145 7.44 -25.07 10.92
CA THR A 145 7.10 -25.26 9.51
C THR A 145 7.51 -26.67 9.08
N ARG A 146 6.57 -27.41 8.49
CA ARG A 146 6.69 -28.82 8.09
C ARG A 146 6.08 -28.99 6.70
N GLY A 147 6.90 -28.82 5.67
CA GLY A 147 6.45 -28.66 4.29
C GLY A 147 5.49 -27.48 4.17
N PHE A 148 4.28 -27.75 3.69
CA PHE A 148 3.14 -26.85 3.57
C PHE A 148 2.23 -26.80 4.80
N PHE A 149 2.62 -27.42 5.92
CA PHE A 149 1.95 -27.28 7.22
C PHE A 149 2.76 -26.42 8.18
N SER A 150 2.06 -25.78 9.11
CA SER A 150 2.70 -25.00 10.16
C SER A 150 1.90 -25.01 11.46
N GLN A 151 2.58 -24.60 12.51
CA GLN A 151 2.02 -24.46 13.85
C GLN A 151 2.65 -23.25 14.52
N VAL A 152 1.82 -22.41 15.15
CA VAL A 152 2.26 -21.32 16.03
C VAL A 152 1.50 -21.41 17.34
N PHE A 153 2.18 -21.21 18.46
CA PHE A 153 1.62 -21.14 19.80
C PHE A 153 2.17 -19.91 20.52
N CYS A 154 1.30 -19.11 21.14
CA CYS A 154 1.69 -17.94 21.93
C CYS A 154 1.27 -18.10 23.39
N ASP A 155 2.16 -17.73 24.29
CA ASP A 155 1.92 -17.67 25.73
C ASP A 155 2.55 -16.40 26.34
N PHE A 156 1.73 -15.37 26.56
CA PHE A 156 2.16 -14.09 27.13
C PHE A 156 1.77 -13.93 28.60
N LEU A 157 1.73 -15.05 29.34
CA LEU A 157 1.39 -15.13 30.77
C LEU A 157 -0.07 -14.75 31.09
N GLU A 158 -0.40 -14.75 32.38
CA GLU A 158 -1.70 -14.29 32.86
C GLU A 158 -1.75 -12.76 32.88
N LYS A 159 -2.94 -12.20 32.65
CA LYS A 159 -3.24 -10.76 32.70
C LYS A 159 -2.38 -9.92 31.74
N PHE A 160 -2.11 -10.44 30.55
CA PHE A 160 -1.46 -9.67 29.50
C PHE A 160 -2.36 -8.48 29.10
N ILE A 161 -1.79 -7.28 29.08
CA ILE A 161 -2.54 -6.05 28.77
C ILE A 161 -2.34 -5.70 27.30
N ILE A 162 -3.44 -5.47 26.59
CA ILE A 162 -3.49 -4.93 25.24
C ILE A 162 -3.94 -3.47 25.36
N LEU A 163 -3.13 -2.53 24.92
CA LEU A 163 -3.46 -1.10 25.00
C LEU A 163 -4.31 -0.62 23.83
N ASP A 164 -4.05 -1.19 22.65
CA ASP A 164 -4.71 -0.85 21.41
C ASP A 164 -4.94 -2.15 20.61
N PRO A 165 -6.17 -2.67 20.55
CA PRO A 165 -6.44 -4.01 20.04
C PRO A 165 -6.37 -4.12 18.51
N ASN A 166 -6.56 -3.04 17.76
CA ASN A 166 -6.68 -3.09 16.30
C ASN A 166 -5.83 -2.04 15.55
N GLY A 167 -5.35 -1.00 16.24
CA GLY A 167 -4.61 0.12 15.65
C GLY A 167 -5.37 0.93 14.61
N GLU A 168 -6.70 0.87 14.62
CA GLU A 168 -7.51 1.79 13.84
C GLU A 168 -7.55 3.16 14.53
N GLU A 169 -7.62 4.23 13.74
CA GLU A 169 -7.78 5.58 14.26
C GLU A 169 -9.09 5.71 15.05
N PRO A 170 -9.08 6.26 16.28
CA PRO A 170 -10.30 6.42 17.06
C PRO A 170 -11.37 7.24 16.32
N SER A 171 -12.60 6.71 16.25
CA SER A 171 -13.72 7.41 15.60
C SER A 171 -13.98 8.75 16.28
N LYS A 172 -13.92 9.83 15.51
CA LYS A 172 -14.19 11.20 15.96
C LYS A 172 -15.13 11.91 15.00
N GLY A 173 -15.90 12.87 15.51
CA GLY A 173 -16.80 13.64 14.65
C GLY A 173 -17.63 14.69 15.38
N HIS A 174 -18.43 15.41 14.59
CA HIS A 174 -19.27 16.50 15.07
C HIS A 174 -20.67 16.01 15.44
N ILE A 175 -21.15 16.48 16.58
CA ILE A 175 -22.51 16.27 17.07
C ILE A 175 -23.39 17.36 16.50
N LYS A 176 -24.47 16.98 15.83
CA LYS A 176 -25.53 17.90 15.42
C LYS A 176 -26.38 18.29 16.63
N ASN A 177 -26.91 17.29 17.33
CA ASN A 177 -27.64 17.51 18.59
C ASN A 177 -27.68 16.26 19.48
N ILE A 178 -28.00 16.47 20.75
CA ILE A 178 -28.32 15.43 21.74
C ILE A 178 -29.74 15.69 22.25
N SER A 179 -30.58 14.66 22.27
CA SER A 179 -31.94 14.71 22.82
C SER A 179 -31.99 14.45 24.33
N LYS A 180 -33.11 14.78 24.97
CA LYS A 180 -33.40 14.45 26.39
C LYS A 180 -33.39 12.95 26.71
N ASN A 181 -33.46 12.09 25.69
CA ASN A 181 -33.38 10.64 25.86
C ASN A 181 -31.95 10.11 25.65
N GLY A 182 -30.97 10.98 25.39
CA GLY A 182 -29.58 10.60 25.14
C GLY A 182 -29.31 10.08 23.72
N ILE A 183 -30.24 10.29 22.78
CA ILE A 183 -29.98 10.06 21.34
C ILE A 183 -29.15 11.22 20.81
N VAL A 184 -27.99 10.91 20.24
CA VAL A 184 -27.09 11.83 19.57
C VAL A 184 -27.27 11.69 18.07
N LYS A 185 -27.53 12.79 17.38
CA LYS A 185 -27.44 12.85 15.92
C LYS A 185 -26.11 13.46 15.54
N LEU A 186 -25.41 12.85 14.61
CA LEU A 186 -24.12 13.29 14.10
C LEU A 186 -24.28 14.01 12.77
N ILE A 187 -23.28 14.83 12.43
CA ILE A 187 -23.21 15.48 11.11
C ILE A 187 -22.81 14.45 10.05
N ASP A 188 -21.79 13.66 10.35
CA ASP A 188 -21.22 12.64 9.47
C ASP A 188 -21.50 11.23 9.97
N ARG A 189 -21.28 10.23 9.09
CA ARG A 189 -21.36 8.83 9.48
C ARG A 189 -20.26 8.48 10.47
N HIS A 190 -20.61 7.80 11.57
CA HIS A 190 -19.63 7.30 12.53
C HIS A 190 -19.09 5.92 12.14
N GLN A 191 -17.93 5.55 12.71
CA GLN A 191 -17.37 4.20 12.64
C GLN A 191 -17.47 3.43 13.96
N LEU A 192 -18.22 3.97 14.93
CA LEU A 192 -18.46 3.33 16.23
C LEU A 192 -19.25 2.02 16.11
N GLU A 193 -18.96 1.09 17.02
CA GLU A 193 -19.67 -0.16 17.24
C GLU A 193 -20.43 -0.19 18.58
N ASN A 194 -21.31 -1.17 18.74
CA ASN A 194 -22.05 -1.34 20.00
C ASN A 194 -21.09 -1.63 21.15
N GLY A 195 -21.14 -0.81 22.20
CA GLY A 195 -20.34 -1.00 23.40
C GLY A 195 -19.07 -0.15 23.44
N ASP A 196 -18.74 0.56 22.36
CA ASP A 196 -17.68 1.56 22.32
C ASP A 196 -17.89 2.64 23.38
N ILE A 197 -16.79 3.27 23.78
CA ILE A 197 -16.81 4.40 24.71
C ILE A 197 -16.39 5.65 23.94
N ILE A 198 -17.18 6.69 24.08
CA ILE A 198 -16.86 8.02 23.56
C ILE A 198 -16.74 9.01 24.70
N GLU A 199 -15.89 10.01 24.51
CA GLU A 199 -15.85 11.23 25.29
C GLU A 199 -16.49 12.34 24.48
N ILE A 200 -17.36 13.12 25.10
CA ILE A 200 -17.99 14.28 24.46
C ILE A 200 -17.25 15.54 24.90
N THR A 201 -16.97 16.44 23.96
CA THR A 201 -16.43 17.78 24.25
C THR A 201 -17.48 18.82 23.87
N SER A 202 -17.85 19.68 24.81
CA SER A 202 -18.86 20.72 24.60
C SER A 202 -18.46 22.00 25.30
N THR A 203 -18.43 23.11 24.56
CA THR A 203 -18.20 24.45 25.12
C THR A 203 -19.45 25.07 25.73
N GLU A 204 -20.63 24.50 25.43
CA GLU A 204 -21.92 25.08 25.82
C GLU A 204 -22.51 24.40 27.06
N ILE A 205 -22.34 23.07 27.21
CA ILE A 205 -22.95 22.29 28.30
C ILE A 205 -21.87 21.53 29.07
N LYS A 206 -21.56 22.03 30.28
CA LYS A 206 -20.50 21.49 31.15
C LYS A 206 -20.74 20.05 31.59
N GLU A 207 -22.00 19.62 31.67
CA GLU A 207 -22.38 18.27 32.09
C GLU A 207 -21.95 17.19 31.09
N TYR A 208 -21.75 17.57 29.82
CA TYR A 208 -21.25 16.68 28.78
C TYR A 208 -19.75 16.83 28.55
N ASP A 209 -19.14 17.95 28.93
CA ASP A 209 -17.76 18.24 28.61
C ASP A 209 -16.79 17.30 29.32
N SER A 210 -15.96 16.62 28.54
CA SER A 210 -15.05 15.56 28.99
C SER A 210 -15.73 14.36 29.66
N GLN A 211 -17.06 14.21 29.51
CA GLN A 211 -17.81 13.09 30.09
C GLN A 211 -17.79 11.89 29.14
N LYS A 212 -17.64 10.69 29.71
CA LYS A 212 -17.58 9.43 28.97
C LYS A 212 -18.90 8.68 28.98
N PHE A 213 -19.25 8.13 27.83
CA PHE A 213 -20.48 7.35 27.62
C PHE A 213 -20.18 6.09 26.82
N ARG A 214 -20.88 5.00 27.15
CA ARG A 214 -20.96 3.84 26.29
C ARG A 214 -22.02 4.08 25.22
N VAL A 215 -21.77 3.64 23.99
CA VAL A 215 -22.68 3.87 22.87
C VAL A 215 -23.42 2.60 22.45
N LYS A 216 -24.66 2.77 22.02
CA LYS A 216 -25.42 1.78 21.25
C LYS A 216 -25.77 2.38 19.90
N ILE A 217 -25.47 1.67 18.83
CA ILE A 217 -25.69 2.14 17.46
C ILE A 217 -27.18 2.03 17.13
N ILE A 218 -27.74 3.11 16.56
CA ILE A 218 -29.11 3.13 16.03
C ILE A 218 -29.06 3.00 14.52
N ASN A 219 -28.29 3.87 13.87
CA ASN A 219 -28.04 3.89 12.43
C ASN A 219 -26.71 4.65 12.16
N PRO A 220 -26.20 4.74 10.92
CA PRO A 220 -24.89 5.32 10.64
C PRO A 220 -24.65 6.75 11.12
N ILE A 221 -25.70 7.53 11.44
CA ILE A 221 -25.62 8.92 11.89
C ILE A 221 -26.27 9.16 13.26
N GLU A 222 -26.77 8.12 13.93
CA GLU A 222 -27.44 8.23 15.23
C GLU A 222 -26.96 7.16 16.21
N ILE A 223 -26.61 7.60 17.41
CA ILE A 223 -26.16 6.74 18.51
C ILE A 223 -26.95 7.06 19.78
N GLN A 224 -27.10 6.06 20.65
CA GLN A 224 -27.69 6.19 21.97
C GLN A 224 -26.59 6.19 23.03
N LEU A 225 -26.54 7.21 23.87
CA LEU A 225 -25.65 7.27 25.03
C LEU A 225 -26.17 6.41 26.18
N ILE A 226 -25.24 5.72 26.82
CA ILE A 226 -25.45 4.92 28.03
C ILE A 226 -24.42 5.39 29.07
N ALA A 227 -24.91 5.93 30.19
CA ALA A 227 -24.05 6.42 31.26
C ALA A 227 -23.23 5.29 31.91
N ILE A 228 -21.97 5.56 32.21
CA ILE A 228 -21.06 4.59 32.82
C ILE A 228 -21.18 4.71 34.35
N LYS A 229 -21.50 3.60 35.02
CA LYS A 229 -21.83 3.57 36.47
C LYS A 229 -20.75 4.13 37.41
N LYS A 230 -19.47 4.16 37.02
CA LYS A 230 -18.39 4.63 37.90
C LYS A 230 -18.43 6.13 38.22
N ASP A 231 -19.12 6.94 37.41
CA ASP A 231 -19.26 8.39 37.61
C ASP A 231 -20.62 8.78 38.20
N LEU A 232 -21.44 7.79 38.58
CA LEU A 232 -22.75 8.02 39.20
C LEU A 232 -22.64 7.74 40.70
N SER A 233 -22.75 8.79 41.53
CA SER A 233 -23.02 8.63 42.97
C SER A 233 -24.21 7.70 43.15
N GLU A 234 -24.17 6.80 44.14
CA GLU A 234 -25.03 5.60 44.34
C GLU A 234 -26.57 5.77 44.22
N ASN A 235 -27.10 6.96 43.95
CA ASN A 235 -28.54 7.22 43.77
C ASN A 235 -28.96 8.11 42.58
N ASN A 236 -28.09 8.45 41.61
CA ASN A 236 -28.50 9.27 40.46
C ASN A 236 -28.29 8.56 39.11
N SER A 237 -29.35 8.46 38.30
CA SER A 237 -29.25 8.22 36.86
C SER A 237 -28.74 9.50 36.17
N PHE A 238 -27.81 9.38 35.21
CA PHE A 238 -27.41 10.53 34.40
C PHE A 238 -28.64 11.09 33.67
N LYS A 239 -28.95 12.36 33.90
CA LYS A 239 -30.07 13.03 33.24
C LYS A 239 -29.56 13.72 31.98
N PHE A 240 -29.93 13.18 30.82
CA PHE A 240 -29.57 13.80 29.54
C PHE A 240 -30.26 15.15 29.37
N ILE A 241 -29.48 16.16 29.01
CA ILE A 241 -29.91 17.52 28.67
C ILE A 241 -29.87 17.66 27.15
N GLU A 242 -30.84 18.38 26.59
CA GLU A 242 -30.83 18.73 25.16
C GLU A 242 -29.64 19.64 24.84
N MET A 243 -28.90 19.29 23.79
CA MET A 243 -27.71 20.01 23.33
C MET A 243 -27.74 20.16 21.82
N VAL A 244 -27.23 21.26 21.29
CA VAL A 244 -26.94 21.43 19.85
C VAL A 244 -25.44 21.65 19.73
N GLY A 245 -24.81 21.03 18.72
CA GLY A 245 -23.35 21.09 18.58
C GLY A 245 -22.58 20.17 19.55
N GLY A 246 -21.25 20.28 19.51
CA GLY A 246 -20.31 19.46 20.27
C GLY A 246 -19.51 18.49 19.41
N ASN A 247 -18.50 17.85 20.00
CA ASN A 247 -17.67 16.85 19.36
C ASN A 247 -17.69 15.55 20.17
N TYR A 248 -17.44 14.43 19.49
CA TYR A 248 -17.14 13.17 20.17
C TYR A 248 -15.81 12.61 19.70
N GLU A 249 -15.15 11.87 20.59
CA GLU A 249 -13.95 11.09 20.29
C GLU A 249 -14.04 9.73 20.99
N GLN A 250 -13.84 8.65 20.25
CA GLN A 250 -13.76 7.29 20.78
C GLN A 250 -12.54 7.16 21.69
N LYS A 251 -12.72 6.52 22.84
CA LYS A 251 -11.63 6.19 23.76
C LYS A 251 -11.39 4.69 23.73
N ILE A 252 -10.24 4.30 23.18
CA ILE A 252 -9.78 2.91 23.17
C ILE A 252 -9.43 2.51 24.61
N LEU A 253 -10.08 1.46 25.10
CA LEU A 253 -9.81 0.94 26.44
C LEU A 253 -8.81 -0.23 26.38
N PRO A 254 -7.86 -0.28 27.33
CA PRO A 254 -7.03 -1.45 27.48
C PRO A 254 -7.87 -2.71 27.73
N GLN A 255 -7.49 -3.81 27.09
CA GLN A 255 -8.06 -5.13 27.28
C GLN A 255 -7.07 -6.03 28.01
N THR A 256 -7.56 -7.08 28.65
CA THR A 256 -6.72 -8.05 29.36
C THR A 256 -7.04 -9.45 28.90
N ILE A 257 -6.00 -10.21 28.56
CA ILE A 257 -6.09 -11.61 28.12
C ILE A 257 -5.27 -12.49 29.06
N ASP A 258 -5.85 -13.63 29.45
CA ASP A 258 -5.16 -14.67 30.21
C ASP A 258 -4.67 -15.76 29.26
N PHE A 259 -3.35 -15.91 29.13
CA PHE A 259 -2.75 -17.04 28.42
C PHE A 259 -2.67 -18.26 29.33
N LYS A 260 -2.80 -19.44 28.75
CA LYS A 260 -2.64 -20.72 29.42
C LYS A 260 -1.30 -21.33 29.04
N LYS A 261 -0.72 -22.06 29.97
CA LYS A 261 0.49 -22.85 29.76
C LYS A 261 0.23 -23.92 28.70
N LEU A 262 1.22 -24.17 27.83
CA LEU A 262 1.10 -25.13 26.71
C LEU A 262 0.65 -26.51 27.19
N GLU A 263 1.30 -27.02 28.24
CA GLU A 263 1.03 -28.34 28.84
C GLU A 263 -0.44 -28.50 29.30
N ASP A 264 -1.07 -27.42 29.75
CA ASP A 264 -2.42 -27.44 30.28
C ASP A 264 -3.49 -27.40 29.18
N ILE A 265 -3.17 -26.80 28.02
CA ILE A 265 -4.12 -26.56 26.94
C ILE A 265 -3.91 -27.49 25.73
N ILE A 266 -2.77 -28.18 25.62
CA ILE A 266 -2.45 -29.02 24.45
C ILE A 266 -3.49 -30.13 24.18
N ASN A 267 -4.24 -30.57 25.19
CA ASN A 267 -5.29 -31.57 24.99
C ASN A 267 -6.67 -30.97 24.64
N ASN A 268 -6.86 -29.67 24.89
CA ASN A 268 -8.08 -28.91 24.59
C ASN A 268 -7.70 -27.52 24.04
N PRO A 269 -7.12 -27.46 22.83
CA PRO A 269 -6.49 -26.25 22.30
C PRO A 269 -7.49 -25.13 22.00
N CYS A 270 -7.10 -23.89 22.28
CA CYS A 270 -7.78 -22.70 21.76
C CYS A 270 -7.18 -22.37 20.39
N ILE A 271 -7.81 -22.87 19.33
CA ILE A 271 -7.38 -22.71 17.94
C ILE A 271 -8.10 -21.51 17.33
N ILE A 272 -7.34 -20.59 16.76
CA ILE A 272 -7.89 -19.55 15.89
C ILE A 272 -8.10 -20.13 14.50
N GLN A 273 -9.34 -20.05 14.04
CA GLN A 273 -9.73 -20.50 12.71
C GLN A 273 -9.08 -19.61 11.65
N SER A 274 -8.25 -20.23 10.81
CA SER A 274 -7.55 -19.59 9.69
C SER A 274 -8.00 -20.09 8.32
N THR A 275 -8.77 -21.17 8.31
CA THR A 275 -9.34 -21.81 7.13
C THR A 275 -10.87 -21.90 7.24
N GLU A 276 -11.54 -22.38 6.20
CA GLU A 276 -13.00 -22.52 6.22
C GLU A 276 -13.50 -23.58 7.23
N ASN A 277 -12.62 -24.49 7.72
CA ASN A 277 -13.02 -25.62 8.57
C ASN A 277 -12.09 -25.86 9.77
N ILE A 278 -12.59 -25.53 10.97
CA ILE A 278 -11.90 -25.77 12.25
C ILE A 278 -11.59 -27.26 12.53
N GLU A 279 -12.37 -28.21 11.99
CA GLU A 279 -12.12 -29.65 12.20
C GLU A 279 -10.82 -30.10 11.53
N THR A 280 -10.48 -29.51 10.38
CA THR A 280 -9.19 -29.75 9.72
C THR A 280 -8.03 -29.31 10.59
N GLU A 281 -8.13 -28.15 11.23
CA GLU A 281 -7.09 -27.62 12.10
C GLU A 281 -6.94 -28.47 13.39
N LYS A 282 -8.02 -29.03 13.92
CA LYS A 282 -7.96 -30.01 15.03
C LYS A 282 -7.22 -31.29 14.63
N ILE A 283 -7.38 -31.76 13.40
CA ILE A 283 -6.64 -32.92 12.89
C ILE A 283 -5.15 -32.58 12.78
N ILE A 284 -4.81 -31.42 12.22
CA ILE A 284 -3.42 -30.94 12.10
C ILE A 284 -2.78 -30.79 13.50
N HIS A 285 -3.50 -30.19 14.45
CA HIS A 285 -3.09 -30.12 15.85
C HIS A 285 -2.71 -31.50 16.40
N ASN A 286 -3.60 -32.49 16.23
CA ASN A 286 -3.34 -33.85 16.67
C ASN A 286 -2.17 -34.50 15.92
N CYS A 287 -1.97 -34.19 14.64
CA CYS A 287 -0.80 -34.66 13.89
C CYS A 287 0.50 -34.16 14.52
N PHE A 288 0.63 -32.85 14.80
CA PHE A 288 1.81 -32.29 15.48
C PHE A 288 2.01 -32.87 16.89
N LYS A 289 0.93 -33.08 17.65
CA LYS A 289 0.96 -33.68 18.99
C LYS A 289 1.44 -35.13 18.96
N LEU A 290 0.82 -35.94 18.10
CA LEU A 290 1.06 -37.38 18.07
C LEU A 290 2.37 -37.72 17.37
N ILE A 291 2.85 -36.91 16.43
CA ILE A 291 4.16 -37.15 15.80
C ILE A 291 5.31 -36.88 16.78
N ALA A 292 5.17 -35.88 17.65
CA ALA A 292 6.11 -35.64 18.76
C ALA A 292 6.13 -36.82 19.75
N LYS A 293 4.96 -37.43 20.02
CA LYS A 293 4.86 -38.66 20.82
C LYS A 293 5.50 -39.85 20.11
N TYR A 294 5.16 -40.07 18.84
CA TYR A 294 5.66 -41.17 18.02
C TYR A 294 7.20 -41.14 17.92
N ASN A 295 7.79 -39.98 17.64
CA ASN A 295 9.23 -39.82 17.50
C ASN A 295 9.98 -40.13 18.82
N LYS A 296 9.35 -39.82 19.96
CA LYS A 296 9.89 -40.10 21.30
C LYS A 296 9.81 -41.59 21.67
N GLU A 297 8.71 -42.26 21.33
CA GLU A 297 8.46 -43.66 21.71
C GLU A 297 9.10 -44.67 20.76
N LYS A 298 9.24 -44.31 19.48
CA LYS A 298 9.76 -45.19 18.43
C LYS A 298 11.07 -44.64 17.86
N LYS A 299 11.00 -44.01 16.70
CA LYS A 299 12.12 -43.40 15.97
C LYS A 299 11.59 -42.21 15.18
N PRO A 300 12.47 -41.28 14.74
CA PRO A 300 12.08 -40.19 13.86
C PRO A 300 11.31 -40.73 12.64
N ILE A 301 10.12 -40.18 12.44
CA ILE A 301 9.22 -40.54 11.36
C ILE A 301 9.87 -40.32 9.99
N GLU A 302 9.85 -41.35 9.15
CA GLU A 302 10.26 -41.23 7.75
C GLU A 302 9.03 -41.17 6.83
N LYS A 303 9.21 -40.55 5.67
CA LYS A 303 8.16 -40.36 4.65
C LYS A 303 7.38 -41.64 4.32
N LYS A 304 8.05 -42.79 4.24
CA LYS A 304 7.43 -44.10 3.90
C LYS A 304 6.57 -44.69 5.02
N GLN A 305 6.63 -44.15 6.23
CA GLN A 305 5.94 -44.66 7.41
C GLN A 305 4.55 -44.03 7.64
N TYR A 306 4.02 -43.25 6.70
CA TYR A 306 2.70 -42.62 6.85
C TYR A 306 1.57 -43.60 7.21
N LYS A 307 1.59 -44.82 6.65
CA LYS A 307 0.60 -45.86 6.99
C LYS A 307 0.69 -46.29 8.45
N GLU A 308 1.92 -46.49 8.94
CA GLU A 308 2.16 -46.84 10.34
C GLU A 308 1.71 -45.71 11.28
N PHE A 309 1.96 -44.46 10.88
CA PHE A 309 1.52 -43.30 11.65
C PHE A 309 0.00 -43.13 11.67
N ILE A 310 -0.69 -43.40 10.56
CA ILE A 310 -2.17 -43.38 10.52
C ILE A 310 -2.76 -44.39 11.49
N GLU A 311 -2.21 -45.61 11.57
CA GLU A 311 -2.67 -46.61 12.54
C GLU A 311 -2.38 -46.16 13.97
N PHE A 312 -1.19 -45.61 14.24
CA PHE A 312 -0.87 -45.00 15.55
C PHE A 312 -1.83 -43.85 15.90
N TYR A 313 -2.18 -43.01 14.94
CA TYR A 313 -3.13 -41.91 15.11
C TYR A 313 -4.51 -42.43 15.51
N LYS A 314 -5.00 -43.48 14.84
CA LYS A 314 -6.29 -44.13 15.15
C LYS A 314 -6.31 -44.74 16.55
N GLU A 315 -5.23 -45.43 16.94
CA GLU A 315 -5.09 -46.03 18.26
C GLU A 315 -5.16 -44.97 19.39
N GLU A 316 -4.51 -43.82 19.19
CA GLU A 316 -4.41 -42.75 20.19
C GLU A 316 -5.66 -41.89 20.31
N ILE A 317 -6.38 -41.65 19.21
CA ILE A 317 -7.58 -40.79 19.20
C ILE A 317 -8.88 -41.58 19.51
N GLY A 318 -8.91 -42.90 19.25
CA GLY A 318 -10.09 -43.75 19.46
C GLY A 318 -11.00 -43.87 18.22
N ALA A 319 -12.14 -44.58 18.35
CA ALA A 319 -13.04 -44.89 17.24
C ALA A 319 -13.70 -43.63 16.63
N ILE A 320 -13.15 -43.18 15.50
CA ILE A 320 -13.75 -42.19 14.60
C ILE A 320 -14.76 -42.92 13.70
N ASP A 321 -15.84 -42.25 13.29
CA ASP A 321 -16.82 -42.80 12.32
C ASP A 321 -16.13 -43.17 10.99
N GLU A 322 -16.34 -44.38 10.46
CA GLU A 322 -15.63 -44.93 9.29
C GLU A 322 -15.75 -44.04 8.03
N ASN A 323 -16.84 -43.28 7.88
CA ASN A 323 -17.03 -42.36 6.75
C ASN A 323 -16.27 -41.04 6.91
N GLU A 324 -16.06 -40.56 8.14
CA GLU A 324 -15.21 -39.40 8.40
C GLU A 324 -13.72 -39.73 8.22
N ILE A 325 -13.32 -40.98 8.39
CA ILE A 325 -11.90 -41.41 8.36
C ILE A 325 -11.26 -41.19 6.98
N LYS A 326 -11.97 -41.35 5.86
CA LYS A 326 -11.34 -41.29 4.52
C LYS A 326 -10.80 -39.92 4.13
N GLU A 327 -11.56 -38.84 4.33
CA GLU A 327 -11.09 -37.47 4.07
C GLU A 327 -10.04 -37.03 5.11
N LYS A 328 -10.18 -37.51 6.36
CA LYS A 328 -9.21 -37.26 7.44
C LYS A 328 -7.85 -37.95 7.19
N GLU A 329 -7.86 -39.14 6.60
CA GLU A 329 -6.65 -39.92 6.28
C GLU A 329 -5.76 -39.21 5.25
N GLU A 330 -6.34 -38.48 4.30
CA GLU A 330 -5.55 -37.76 3.28
C GLU A 330 -4.72 -36.63 3.91
N ILE A 331 -5.31 -35.84 4.81
CA ILE A 331 -4.60 -34.77 5.52
C ILE A 331 -3.48 -35.36 6.38
N ILE A 332 -3.74 -36.43 7.13
CA ILE A 332 -2.75 -37.10 7.98
C ILE A 332 -1.61 -37.68 7.11
N ARG A 333 -1.94 -38.33 6.00
CA ARG A 333 -0.96 -38.84 5.03
C ARG A 333 -0.10 -37.71 4.50
N ASN A 334 -0.71 -36.63 4.00
CA ASN A 334 0.00 -35.49 3.45
C ASN A 334 0.89 -34.82 4.49
N PHE A 335 0.45 -34.73 5.74
CA PHE A 335 1.26 -34.21 6.85
C PHE A 335 2.53 -35.03 7.05
N VAL A 336 2.42 -36.35 7.18
CA VAL A 336 3.59 -37.22 7.39
C VAL A 336 4.54 -37.21 6.20
N LEU A 337 4.01 -37.17 4.97
CA LEU A 337 4.83 -37.17 3.75
C LEU A 337 5.80 -35.98 3.69
N GLN A 338 5.45 -34.88 4.34
CA GLN A 338 6.21 -33.64 4.28
C GLN A 338 6.81 -33.17 5.62
N TYR A 339 6.66 -33.94 6.69
CA TYR A 339 7.03 -33.53 8.05
C TYR A 339 8.50 -33.08 8.16
N ASN A 340 9.43 -33.77 7.49
CA ASN A 340 10.87 -33.47 7.61
C ASN A 340 11.40 -32.40 6.65
N TYR A 341 10.53 -31.74 5.88
CA TYR A 341 10.96 -30.76 4.88
C TYR A 341 10.52 -29.34 5.28
N GLN A 342 11.17 -28.34 4.70
CA GLN A 342 10.72 -26.95 4.75
C GLN A 342 10.68 -26.38 3.34
N ILE A 343 9.93 -25.30 3.16
CA ILE A 343 9.89 -24.58 1.90
C ILE A 343 9.78 -23.09 2.16
N ILE A 344 10.54 -22.28 1.41
CA ILE A 344 10.70 -20.85 1.67
C ILE A 344 9.40 -20.04 1.74
N PRO A 345 8.35 -20.25 0.91
CA PRO A 345 7.15 -19.43 1.05
C PRO A 345 6.40 -19.69 2.36
N MET A 346 6.40 -20.92 2.88
CA MET A 346 5.83 -21.21 4.20
C MET A 346 6.65 -20.58 5.32
N VAL A 347 7.97 -20.63 5.21
CA VAL A 347 8.89 -19.93 6.11
C VAL A 347 8.59 -18.43 6.12
N SER A 348 8.37 -17.80 4.96
CA SER A 348 8.02 -16.39 4.85
C SER A 348 6.67 -16.04 5.48
N VAL A 349 5.64 -16.87 5.24
CA VAL A 349 4.31 -16.70 5.88
C VAL A 349 4.43 -16.73 7.40
N ILE A 350 5.03 -17.79 7.94
CA ILE A 350 5.07 -18.00 9.38
C ILE A 350 6.09 -17.10 10.07
N GLY A 351 7.22 -16.83 9.43
CA GLY A 351 8.23 -15.91 9.94
C GLY A 351 7.71 -14.48 10.04
N GLY A 352 6.94 -14.01 9.05
CA GLY A 352 6.24 -12.72 9.12
C GLY A 352 5.17 -12.68 10.23
N PHE A 353 4.37 -13.75 10.36
CA PHE A 353 3.35 -13.87 11.41
C PHE A 353 3.96 -13.87 12.82
N VAL A 354 4.92 -14.75 13.09
CA VAL A 354 5.57 -14.90 14.39
C VAL A 354 6.35 -13.65 14.78
N ALA A 355 7.04 -13.02 13.84
CA ALA A 355 7.69 -11.75 14.11
C ALA A 355 6.68 -10.68 14.52
N GLN A 356 5.49 -10.62 13.90
CA GLN A 356 4.45 -9.70 14.36
C GLN A 356 3.98 -10.03 15.78
N GLU A 357 3.73 -11.31 16.11
CA GLU A 357 3.36 -11.72 17.48
C GLU A 357 4.43 -11.33 18.51
N ALA A 358 5.72 -11.41 18.14
CA ALA A 358 6.81 -10.92 18.98
C ALA A 358 6.72 -9.40 19.23
N LEU A 359 6.37 -8.61 18.20
CA LEU A 359 6.15 -7.17 18.37
C LEU A 359 4.96 -6.87 19.28
N LYS A 360 3.87 -7.66 19.19
CA LYS A 360 2.71 -7.53 20.07
C LYS A 360 3.10 -7.77 21.53
N ALA A 361 3.83 -8.86 21.79
CA ALA A 361 4.33 -9.19 23.12
C ALA A 361 5.19 -8.06 23.72
N CYS A 362 6.04 -7.44 22.90
CA CYS A 362 6.99 -6.40 23.33
C CYS A 362 6.37 -4.99 23.45
N SER A 363 5.21 -4.74 22.85
CA SER A 363 4.62 -3.40 22.77
C SER A 363 3.28 -3.25 23.49
N SER A 364 2.60 -4.37 23.79
CA SER A 364 1.18 -4.38 24.20
C SER A 364 0.24 -3.76 23.16
N LYS A 365 0.69 -3.63 21.90
CA LYS A 365 -0.13 -3.16 20.79
C LYS A 365 -0.60 -4.33 19.95
N PHE A 366 -1.83 -4.22 19.45
CA PHE A 366 -2.61 -5.20 18.71
C PHE A 366 -3.06 -6.41 19.53
N THR A 367 -4.03 -7.14 18.99
CA THR A 367 -4.56 -8.35 19.62
C THR A 367 -3.66 -9.54 19.28
N PRO A 368 -3.01 -10.17 20.27
CA PRO A 368 -2.19 -11.35 20.02
C PRO A 368 -3.00 -12.56 19.58
N LEU A 369 -2.31 -13.52 18.98
CA LEU A 369 -2.82 -14.87 18.80
C LEU A 369 -3.16 -15.50 20.16
N HIS A 370 -4.41 -15.91 20.36
CA HIS A 370 -4.86 -16.64 21.54
C HIS A 370 -5.49 -17.98 21.12
N GLN A 371 -4.78 -19.10 21.14
CA GLN A 371 -3.35 -19.28 21.47
C GLN A 371 -2.60 -20.07 20.41
N PHE A 372 -3.32 -20.88 19.61
CA PHE A 372 -2.77 -21.66 18.51
C PHE A 372 -3.26 -21.18 17.15
N LEU A 373 -2.35 -21.22 16.18
CA LEU A 373 -2.63 -21.08 14.76
C LEU A 373 -2.06 -22.30 14.03
N TYR A 374 -2.87 -22.90 13.16
CA TYR A 374 -2.43 -23.93 12.21
C TYR A 374 -2.71 -23.43 10.80
N PHE A 375 -1.69 -22.94 10.12
CA PHE A 375 -1.80 -22.54 8.73
C PHE A 375 -1.24 -23.64 7.83
N PHE A 376 -1.94 -23.95 6.74
CA PHE A 376 -1.46 -24.89 5.73
C PHE A 376 -1.91 -24.51 4.32
N SER A 377 -1.16 -24.97 3.32
CA SER A 377 -1.53 -24.87 1.91
C SER A 377 -1.70 -26.26 1.31
N ASN A 378 -2.78 -26.47 0.56
CA ASN A 378 -3.11 -27.77 -0.03
C ASN A 378 -2.29 -28.06 -1.30
N ILE A 379 -0.96 -27.92 -1.26
CA ILE A 379 -0.11 -28.22 -2.42
C ILE A 379 0.19 -29.72 -2.47
N LYS A 380 0.03 -30.32 -3.66
CA LYS A 380 0.31 -31.75 -3.87
C LYS A 380 1.78 -32.08 -3.65
N VAL A 381 2.03 -33.12 -2.86
CA VAL A 381 3.36 -33.65 -2.56
C VAL A 381 3.55 -35.04 -3.16
N THR A 382 4.79 -35.40 -3.49
CA THR A 382 5.11 -36.73 -4.01
C THR A 382 5.27 -37.74 -2.88
N GLU A 383 5.06 -39.04 -3.13
CA GLU A 383 5.52 -40.12 -2.24
C GLU A 383 6.96 -40.56 -2.54
N GLU A 384 7.44 -40.26 -3.75
CA GLU A 384 8.74 -40.71 -4.25
C GLU A 384 9.88 -40.10 -3.43
N ILE A 385 10.95 -40.87 -3.26
CA ILE A 385 12.24 -40.36 -2.80
C ILE A 385 13.13 -40.29 -4.02
N VAL A 386 13.52 -39.08 -4.39
CA VAL A 386 14.39 -38.83 -5.54
C VAL A 386 15.82 -38.87 -5.03
N ASP A 387 16.42 -40.05 -5.08
CA ASP A 387 17.81 -40.26 -4.67
C ASP A 387 18.77 -39.69 -5.73
N GLY A 388 19.83 -39.00 -5.31
CA GLY A 388 20.97 -38.66 -6.18
C GLY A 388 21.20 -37.19 -6.54
N ASN A 389 20.36 -36.24 -6.11
CA ASN A 389 20.72 -34.81 -6.12
C ASN A 389 21.34 -34.47 -4.76
N ASN A 390 22.53 -33.89 -4.76
CA ASN A 390 23.22 -33.44 -3.55
C ASN A 390 23.46 -31.93 -3.65
N ASP A 391 22.37 -31.18 -3.81
CA ASP A 391 22.36 -29.72 -3.88
C ASP A 391 21.26 -29.15 -2.99
N ARG A 392 21.14 -27.81 -2.95
CA ARG A 392 20.17 -27.11 -2.12
C ARG A 392 18.70 -27.42 -2.46
N TYR A 393 18.41 -28.07 -3.59
CA TYR A 393 17.05 -28.38 -4.05
C TYR A 393 16.64 -29.82 -3.79
N SER A 394 17.51 -30.65 -3.21
CA SER A 394 17.22 -32.05 -2.88
C SER A 394 15.93 -32.21 -2.06
N GLN A 395 15.66 -31.29 -1.13
CA GLN A 395 14.39 -31.28 -0.38
C GLN A 395 13.19 -31.03 -1.30
N MET A 396 13.29 -30.11 -2.26
CA MET A 396 12.20 -29.82 -3.20
C MET A 396 11.91 -31.01 -4.11
N TYR A 397 12.94 -31.72 -4.58
CA TYR A 397 12.76 -32.98 -5.31
C TYR A 397 12.03 -34.04 -4.48
N ASN A 398 12.37 -34.16 -3.19
CA ASN A 398 11.71 -35.09 -2.29
C ASN A 398 10.33 -34.62 -1.82
N LEU A 399 10.01 -33.33 -1.87
CA LEU A 399 8.71 -32.78 -1.47
C LEU A 399 7.72 -32.78 -2.63
N LEU A 400 8.11 -32.25 -3.78
CA LEU A 400 7.25 -32.02 -4.96
C LEU A 400 7.45 -33.04 -6.08
N GLY A 401 8.57 -33.78 -6.08
CA GLY A 401 8.93 -34.71 -7.14
C GLY A 401 9.69 -34.03 -8.29
N LYS A 402 10.30 -34.86 -9.14
CA LYS A 402 11.19 -34.40 -10.22
C LYS A 402 10.50 -33.47 -11.21
N ASN A 403 9.31 -33.83 -11.71
CA ASN A 403 8.61 -33.05 -12.72
C ASN A 403 8.28 -31.63 -12.22
N ALA A 404 7.64 -31.53 -11.06
CA ALA A 404 7.27 -30.24 -10.46
C ALA A 404 8.50 -29.37 -10.16
N THR A 405 9.55 -29.96 -9.58
CA THR A 405 10.80 -29.26 -9.28
C THR A 405 11.47 -28.73 -10.54
N GLU A 406 11.55 -29.53 -11.61
CA GLU A 406 12.13 -29.09 -12.89
C GLU A 406 11.32 -27.97 -13.53
N LYS A 407 9.98 -27.98 -13.43
CA LYS A 407 9.16 -26.86 -13.92
C LYS A 407 9.51 -25.56 -13.20
N ILE A 408 9.63 -25.59 -11.88
CA ILE A 408 10.03 -24.44 -11.05
C ILE A 408 11.39 -23.88 -11.49
N LEU A 409 12.39 -24.75 -11.67
CA LEU A 409 13.73 -24.32 -12.09
C LEU A 409 13.76 -23.69 -13.50
N ASN A 410 12.87 -24.14 -14.39
CA ASN A 410 12.75 -23.63 -15.78
C ASN A 410 11.90 -22.36 -15.89
N SER A 411 11.16 -21.98 -14.83
CA SER A 411 10.25 -20.83 -14.91
C SER A 411 10.98 -19.50 -15.05
N SER A 412 10.40 -18.62 -15.87
CA SER A 412 10.78 -17.24 -16.04
C SER A 412 9.68 -16.31 -15.53
N VAL A 413 10.04 -15.42 -14.58
CA VAL A 413 9.09 -14.59 -13.84
C VAL A 413 9.42 -13.13 -14.03
N PHE A 414 8.42 -12.30 -14.32
CA PHE A 414 8.59 -10.85 -14.34
C PHE A 414 8.08 -10.22 -13.04
N VAL A 415 8.99 -9.71 -12.23
CA VAL A 415 8.72 -9.00 -10.98
C VAL A 415 8.64 -7.51 -11.26
N VAL A 416 7.48 -6.91 -10.99
CA VAL A 416 7.22 -5.50 -11.27
C VAL A 416 7.18 -4.72 -9.96
N GLY A 417 8.24 -3.95 -9.70
CA GLY A 417 8.51 -3.30 -8.43
C GLY A 417 9.55 -4.06 -7.61
N SER A 418 10.53 -3.33 -7.08
CA SER A 418 11.61 -3.82 -6.23
C SER A 418 11.55 -3.17 -4.82
N GLY A 419 10.37 -2.70 -4.43
CA GLY A 419 10.09 -2.18 -3.10
C GLY A 419 10.01 -3.27 -2.02
N ALA A 420 9.18 -3.06 -1.00
CA ALA A 420 9.07 -3.97 0.16
C ALA A 420 8.69 -5.40 -0.28
N ILE A 421 7.55 -5.53 -0.98
CA ILE A 421 7.07 -6.80 -1.51
C ILE A 421 8.06 -7.37 -2.53
N GLY A 422 8.65 -6.53 -3.38
CA GLY A 422 9.57 -6.95 -4.43
C GLY A 422 10.82 -7.63 -3.87
N CYS A 423 11.41 -7.09 -2.81
CA CYS A 423 12.54 -7.71 -2.12
C CYS A 423 12.20 -9.12 -1.58
N GLU A 424 11.01 -9.27 -0.99
CA GLU A 424 10.55 -10.57 -0.46
C GLU A 424 10.20 -11.56 -1.57
N HIS A 425 9.54 -11.12 -2.65
CA HIS A 425 9.26 -11.93 -3.83
C HIS A 425 10.56 -12.46 -4.42
N LEU A 426 11.54 -11.58 -4.65
CA LEU A 426 12.83 -11.97 -5.19
C LEU A 426 13.53 -13.00 -4.30
N LYS A 427 13.55 -12.80 -2.97
CA LYS A 427 14.09 -13.77 -2.01
C LYS A 427 13.39 -15.13 -2.17
N ASN A 428 12.06 -15.14 -2.15
CA ASN A 428 11.27 -16.36 -2.24
C ASN A 428 11.49 -17.09 -3.57
N LEU A 429 11.42 -16.39 -4.70
CA LEU A 429 11.62 -16.95 -6.05
C LEU A 429 13.04 -17.51 -6.22
N ALA A 430 14.05 -16.75 -5.81
CA ALA A 430 15.45 -17.18 -5.94
C ALA A 430 15.76 -18.39 -5.05
N MET A 431 15.21 -18.45 -3.83
CA MET A 431 15.37 -19.61 -2.94
C MET A 431 14.62 -20.85 -3.45
N LEU A 432 13.53 -20.69 -4.19
CA LEU A 432 12.89 -21.78 -4.95
C LEU A 432 13.69 -22.22 -6.19
N GLY A 433 14.73 -21.48 -6.58
CA GLY A 433 15.54 -21.76 -7.77
C GLY A 433 14.92 -21.30 -9.09
N ILE A 434 13.88 -20.46 -9.04
CA ILE A 434 13.37 -19.76 -10.22
C ILE A 434 14.46 -18.84 -10.74
N GLY A 435 14.68 -18.86 -12.06
CA GLY A 435 15.78 -18.13 -12.71
C GLY A 435 17.11 -18.89 -12.80
N ILE A 436 17.18 -20.17 -12.40
CA ILE A 436 18.36 -21.00 -12.64
C ILE A 436 18.42 -21.49 -14.10
N LYS A 437 17.31 -22.05 -14.60
CA LYS A 437 17.20 -22.48 -16.00
C LYS A 437 16.30 -21.54 -16.82
N GLY A 438 15.36 -20.88 -16.15
CA GLY A 438 14.65 -19.71 -16.67
C GLY A 438 15.36 -18.40 -16.31
N LYS A 439 14.61 -17.30 -16.18
CA LYS A 439 15.14 -15.99 -15.81
C LYS A 439 14.17 -15.20 -14.93
N ILE A 440 14.68 -14.46 -13.95
CA ILE A 440 13.90 -13.43 -13.26
C ILE A 440 14.11 -12.11 -13.98
N PHE A 441 13.05 -11.52 -14.52
CA PHE A 441 13.05 -10.14 -15.00
C PHE A 441 12.58 -9.23 -13.86
N LEU A 442 13.25 -8.11 -13.63
CA LEU A 442 12.94 -7.18 -12.54
C LEU A 442 12.88 -5.76 -13.07
N THR A 443 11.87 -4.97 -12.73
CA THR A 443 11.89 -3.53 -13.02
C THR A 443 11.44 -2.68 -11.84
N ASP A 444 12.12 -1.56 -11.64
CA ASP A 444 11.74 -0.51 -10.69
C ASP A 444 12.42 0.80 -11.12
N MET A 445 11.66 1.90 -11.16
CA MET A 445 12.16 3.22 -11.56
C MET A 445 12.73 4.03 -10.40
N ASP A 446 12.50 3.59 -9.16
CA ASP A 446 12.84 4.36 -7.98
C ASP A 446 14.28 4.13 -7.53
N SER A 447 14.83 5.16 -6.89
CA SER A 447 16.06 5.05 -6.12
C SER A 447 15.78 4.63 -4.67
N ILE A 448 16.79 4.12 -3.98
CA ILE A 448 16.71 3.68 -2.59
C ILE A 448 16.76 4.89 -1.65
N GLU A 449 15.79 4.99 -0.75
CA GLU A 449 15.75 6.02 0.30
C GLU A 449 16.07 5.44 1.70
N GLN A 450 16.43 6.30 2.66
CA GLN A 450 16.67 5.86 4.04
C GLN A 450 15.43 5.21 4.69
N SER A 451 14.24 5.74 4.40
CA SER A 451 12.96 5.22 4.92
C SER A 451 12.61 3.82 4.41
N ASN A 452 13.29 3.36 3.34
CA ASN A 452 13.05 2.08 2.71
C ASN A 452 13.71 0.93 3.47
N LEU A 453 14.87 1.19 4.10
CA LEU A 453 15.73 0.19 4.74
C LEU A 453 15.04 -0.58 5.87
N ASN A 454 14.01 0.00 6.52
CA ASN A 454 13.23 -0.66 7.57
C ASN A 454 12.37 -1.83 7.07
N ARG A 455 12.13 -1.98 5.75
CA ARG A 455 11.31 -3.08 5.20
C ARG A 455 11.81 -3.66 3.87
N GLN A 456 12.83 -3.06 3.27
CA GLN A 456 13.46 -3.52 2.03
C GLN A 456 14.83 -4.10 2.37
N PHE A 457 14.82 -5.30 2.95
CA PHE A 457 15.97 -5.89 3.64
C PHE A 457 17.18 -6.18 2.74
N LEU A 458 17.01 -6.16 1.42
CA LEU A 458 18.11 -6.29 0.46
C LEU A 458 19.01 -5.04 0.45
N PHE A 459 18.51 -3.89 0.88
CA PHE A 459 19.26 -2.63 0.78
C PHE A 459 20.04 -2.33 2.05
N ARG A 460 21.17 -1.60 1.90
CA ARG A 460 21.97 -1.09 3.01
C ARG A 460 22.08 0.43 2.94
N ARG A 461 22.56 1.04 4.04
CA ARG A 461 22.76 2.50 4.10
C ARG A 461 23.68 3.04 2.99
N GLU A 462 24.66 2.24 2.57
CA GLU A 462 25.58 2.56 1.47
C GLU A 462 24.95 2.45 0.06
N ASP A 463 23.72 1.94 -0.05
CA ASP A 463 22.99 1.84 -1.30
C ASP A 463 21.98 2.98 -1.49
N VAL A 464 21.79 3.86 -0.49
CA VAL A 464 20.91 5.02 -0.60
C VAL A 464 21.31 5.89 -1.78
N GLY A 465 20.34 6.25 -2.62
CA GLY A 465 20.50 6.99 -3.88
C GLY A 465 20.77 6.13 -5.12
N LYS A 466 21.04 4.82 -4.98
CA LYS A 466 21.15 3.89 -6.12
C LYS A 466 19.78 3.37 -6.55
N MET A 467 19.68 2.83 -7.77
CA MET A 467 18.44 2.25 -8.29
C MET A 467 18.06 0.97 -7.54
N LYS A 468 16.79 0.86 -7.13
CA LYS A 468 16.29 -0.30 -6.37
C LYS A 468 16.48 -1.61 -7.11
N SER A 469 16.08 -1.66 -8.39
CA SER A 469 16.12 -2.88 -9.20
C SER A 469 17.55 -3.40 -9.43
N GLU A 470 18.50 -2.50 -9.68
CA GLU A 470 19.92 -2.84 -9.83
C GLU A 470 20.48 -3.49 -8.55
N VAL A 471 20.30 -2.82 -7.41
CA VAL A 471 20.85 -3.29 -6.13
C VAL A 471 20.16 -4.59 -5.70
N ALA A 472 18.84 -4.70 -5.88
CA ALA A 472 18.11 -5.91 -5.53
C ALA A 472 18.55 -7.11 -6.36
N ALA A 473 18.72 -6.95 -7.68
CA ALA A 473 19.26 -7.99 -8.54
C ALA A 473 20.65 -8.43 -8.09
N ARG A 474 21.54 -7.47 -7.77
CA ARG A 474 22.88 -7.74 -7.26
C ARG A 474 22.84 -8.56 -5.95
N GLU A 475 22.02 -8.19 -4.98
CA GLU A 475 21.95 -8.91 -3.70
C GLU A 475 21.32 -10.30 -3.84
N ILE A 476 20.33 -10.47 -4.71
CA ILE A 476 19.68 -11.76 -4.94
C ILE A 476 20.64 -12.75 -5.59
N MET A 477 21.46 -12.30 -6.54
CA MET A 477 22.54 -13.11 -7.12
C MET A 477 23.65 -13.44 -6.12
N LYS A 478 23.74 -12.75 -4.97
CA LYS A 478 24.62 -13.18 -3.85
C LYS A 478 23.97 -14.23 -2.96
N ILE A 479 22.66 -14.13 -2.72
CA ILE A 479 21.88 -15.12 -1.95
C ILE A 479 21.84 -16.46 -2.72
N ASN A 480 21.74 -16.40 -4.05
CA ASN A 480 21.80 -17.56 -4.91
C ASN A 480 22.54 -17.25 -6.21
N ASP A 481 23.81 -17.63 -6.28
CA ASP A 481 24.72 -17.37 -7.41
C ASP A 481 24.37 -18.15 -8.69
N LYS A 482 23.46 -19.12 -8.60
CA LYS A 482 22.95 -19.89 -9.74
C LYS A 482 21.76 -19.19 -10.44
N VAL A 483 21.14 -18.20 -9.81
CA VAL A 483 19.97 -17.49 -10.34
C VAL A 483 20.42 -16.35 -11.26
N THR A 484 19.74 -16.21 -12.39
CA THR A 484 19.91 -15.08 -13.31
C THR A 484 18.80 -14.06 -13.10
N VAL A 485 19.18 -12.83 -12.76
CA VAL A 485 18.27 -11.68 -12.66
C VAL A 485 18.65 -10.64 -13.70
N GLU A 486 17.74 -10.35 -14.63
CA GLU A 486 17.86 -9.23 -15.57
C GLU A 486 17.00 -8.07 -15.06
N TYR A 487 17.62 -6.92 -14.84
CA TYR A 487 16.94 -5.77 -14.24
C TYR A 487 16.80 -4.59 -15.21
N PHE A 488 15.75 -3.81 -15.00
CA PHE A 488 15.42 -2.59 -15.71
C PHE A 488 15.16 -1.46 -14.71
N THR A 489 15.39 -0.23 -15.15
CA THR A 489 15.21 0.97 -14.32
C THR A 489 14.05 1.84 -14.83
N GLN A 490 13.20 1.26 -15.67
CA GLN A 490 12.11 1.97 -16.36
C GLN A 490 10.78 1.68 -15.67
N ARG A 491 9.93 2.71 -15.62
CA ARG A 491 8.55 2.57 -15.19
C ARG A 491 7.81 1.62 -16.12
N VAL A 492 6.91 0.80 -15.59
CA VAL A 492 5.91 0.11 -16.43
C VAL A 492 4.81 1.09 -16.83
N ALA A 493 4.81 1.49 -18.09
CA ALA A 493 3.81 2.40 -18.66
C ALA A 493 3.80 2.30 -20.19
N THR A 494 2.78 2.88 -20.83
CA THR A 494 2.61 2.82 -22.29
C THR A 494 3.81 3.41 -23.04
N GLU A 495 4.49 4.41 -22.48
CA GLU A 495 5.69 5.04 -23.04
C GLU A 495 6.91 4.10 -23.09
N THR A 496 6.86 2.97 -22.38
CA THR A 496 7.96 2.00 -22.24
C THR A 496 7.65 0.64 -22.88
N GLU A 497 6.55 0.54 -23.63
CA GLU A 497 6.16 -0.69 -24.33
C GLU A 497 7.15 -1.11 -25.44
N ASN A 498 8.06 -0.22 -25.86
CA ASN A 498 9.19 -0.59 -26.70
C ASN A 498 10.22 -1.48 -25.97
N ILE A 499 10.30 -1.39 -24.65
CA ILE A 499 11.13 -2.26 -23.80
C ILE A 499 10.30 -3.46 -23.36
N PHE A 500 9.14 -3.20 -22.74
CA PHE A 500 8.21 -4.22 -22.25
C PHE A 500 7.19 -4.63 -23.33
N SER A 501 7.74 -4.99 -24.49
CA SER A 501 6.97 -5.33 -25.70
C SER A 501 6.29 -6.69 -25.60
N ASP A 502 5.42 -7.01 -26.56
CA ASP A 502 4.79 -8.34 -26.60
C ASP A 502 5.85 -9.46 -26.75
N LYS A 503 6.95 -9.17 -27.44
CA LYS A 503 8.11 -10.06 -27.54
C LYS A 503 8.81 -10.28 -26.20
N PHE A 504 8.88 -9.25 -25.35
CA PHE A 504 9.35 -9.41 -23.99
C PHE A 504 8.40 -10.32 -23.18
N PHE A 505 7.10 -10.06 -23.22
CA PHE A 505 6.09 -10.89 -22.56
C PHE A 505 6.09 -12.35 -23.04
N SER A 506 6.44 -12.63 -24.29
CA SER A 506 6.54 -14.00 -24.82
C SER A 506 7.62 -14.88 -24.15
N GLN A 507 8.52 -14.28 -23.37
CA GLN A 507 9.58 -14.97 -22.62
C GLN A 507 9.21 -15.20 -21.16
N ILE A 508 8.04 -14.74 -20.73
CA ILE A 508 7.60 -14.69 -19.33
C ILE A 508 6.51 -15.74 -19.13
N ASP A 509 6.68 -16.61 -18.14
CA ASP A 509 5.66 -17.59 -17.77
C ASP A 509 4.56 -16.97 -16.90
N LEU A 510 4.93 -16.01 -16.03
CA LEU A 510 4.00 -15.28 -15.17
C LEU A 510 4.58 -13.94 -14.68
N VAL A 511 3.70 -13.04 -14.29
CA VAL A 511 4.02 -11.75 -13.68
C VAL A 511 3.72 -11.78 -12.18
N ALA A 512 4.64 -11.26 -11.37
CA ALA A 512 4.46 -11.05 -9.93
C ALA A 512 4.53 -9.55 -9.62
N ASN A 513 3.39 -8.94 -9.32
CA ASN A 513 3.32 -7.52 -8.98
C ASN A 513 3.79 -7.28 -7.54
N ALA A 514 4.57 -6.21 -7.39
CA ALA A 514 5.02 -5.63 -6.12
C ALA A 514 4.86 -4.10 -6.14
N LEU A 515 3.73 -3.65 -6.67
CA LEU A 515 3.40 -2.25 -6.92
C LEU A 515 2.78 -1.56 -5.69
N ASP A 516 2.82 -0.24 -5.64
CA ASP A 516 2.29 0.58 -4.54
C ASP A 516 1.12 1.49 -4.95
N ASN A 517 0.77 1.52 -6.24
CA ASN A 517 -0.29 2.36 -6.78
C ASN A 517 -1.23 1.58 -7.71
N VAL A 518 -2.50 2.00 -7.74
CA VAL A 518 -3.57 1.32 -8.49
C VAL A 518 -3.39 1.46 -10.01
N ASN A 519 -2.92 2.62 -10.48
CA ASN A 519 -2.76 2.88 -11.92
C ASN A 519 -1.75 1.92 -12.58
N SER A 520 -0.60 1.69 -11.95
CA SER A 520 0.37 0.70 -12.44
C SER A 520 -0.17 -0.72 -12.37
N ARG A 521 -1.00 -1.06 -11.37
CA ARG A 521 -1.67 -2.37 -11.30
C ARG A 521 -2.62 -2.56 -12.48
N ILE A 522 -3.48 -1.58 -12.76
CA ILE A 522 -4.41 -1.58 -13.90
C ILE A 522 -3.63 -1.70 -15.22
N TYR A 523 -2.53 -0.97 -15.37
CA TYR A 523 -1.68 -1.08 -16.55
C TYR A 523 -1.12 -2.50 -16.74
N MET A 524 -0.57 -3.09 -15.68
CA MET A 524 -0.03 -4.45 -15.75
C MET A 524 -1.11 -5.51 -15.97
N ASP A 525 -2.26 -5.36 -15.33
CA ASP A 525 -3.45 -6.20 -15.54
C ASP A 525 -3.86 -6.20 -17.01
N ARG A 526 -3.97 -5.02 -17.63
CA ARG A 526 -4.24 -4.87 -19.05
C ARG A 526 -3.19 -5.60 -19.91
N ARG A 527 -1.90 -5.38 -19.67
CA ARG A 527 -0.82 -6.04 -20.43
C ARG A 527 -0.83 -7.56 -20.27
N CYS A 528 -1.18 -8.06 -19.10
CA CYS A 528 -1.35 -9.49 -18.82
C CYS A 528 -2.56 -10.09 -19.53
N ILE A 529 -3.70 -9.38 -19.61
CA ILE A 529 -4.86 -9.78 -20.42
C ILE A 529 -4.49 -9.85 -21.90
N GLU A 530 -3.84 -8.80 -22.40
CA GLU A 530 -3.41 -8.71 -23.80
C GLU A 530 -2.44 -9.84 -24.18
N ASN A 531 -1.49 -10.18 -23.31
CA ASN A 531 -0.51 -11.23 -23.59
C ASN A 531 -0.95 -12.62 -23.11
N ARG A 532 -2.14 -12.73 -22.47
CA ARG A 532 -2.62 -13.95 -21.80
C ARG A 532 -1.58 -14.51 -20.83
N THR A 533 -0.93 -13.63 -20.10
CA THR A 533 0.09 -13.96 -19.10
C THR A 533 -0.57 -13.98 -17.71
N PRO A 534 -0.39 -15.03 -16.90
CA PRO A 534 -0.86 -15.04 -15.51
C PRO A 534 -0.25 -13.91 -14.70
N LEU A 535 -1.05 -13.36 -13.79
CA LEU A 535 -0.67 -12.28 -12.91
C LEU A 535 -0.97 -12.64 -11.45
N PHE A 536 0.04 -12.48 -10.60
CA PHE A 536 -0.06 -12.62 -9.15
C PHE A 536 0.12 -11.24 -8.53
N ASP A 537 -0.97 -10.66 -8.02
CA ASP A 537 -0.96 -9.35 -7.37
C ASP A 537 -0.90 -9.50 -5.84
N SER A 538 -0.26 -8.51 -5.21
CA SER A 538 -0.17 -8.44 -3.76
C SER A 538 -0.13 -6.99 -3.29
N GLY A 539 -0.70 -6.75 -2.10
CA GLY A 539 -0.82 -5.43 -1.50
C GLY A 539 -0.67 -5.46 0.01
N THR A 540 -0.22 -4.35 0.59
CA THR A 540 -0.07 -4.17 2.04
C THR A 540 -0.47 -2.76 2.46
N LEU A 541 -1.12 -2.65 3.61
CA LEU A 541 -1.42 -1.39 4.31
C LEU A 541 -1.27 -1.60 5.82
N GLY A 542 -0.13 -1.17 6.36
CA GLY A 542 0.25 -1.44 7.75
C GLY A 542 0.24 -2.93 8.06
N THR A 543 -0.62 -3.37 8.97
CA THR A 543 -0.80 -4.79 9.31
C THR A 543 -1.71 -5.54 8.35
N LYS A 544 -2.45 -4.84 7.49
CA LYS A 544 -3.38 -5.41 6.50
C LYS A 544 -2.63 -5.81 5.23
N GLY A 545 -3.09 -6.86 4.57
CA GLY A 545 -2.54 -7.27 3.28
C GLY A 545 -3.47 -8.20 2.51
N ASN A 546 -3.20 -8.35 1.22
CA ASN A 546 -3.97 -9.22 0.35
C ASN A 546 -3.11 -9.84 -0.76
N THR A 547 -3.55 -10.97 -1.27
CA THR A 547 -3.05 -11.61 -2.49
C THR A 547 -4.22 -11.88 -3.44
N GLN A 548 -4.02 -11.63 -4.73
CA GLN A 548 -4.99 -11.91 -5.77
C GLN A 548 -4.34 -12.68 -6.92
N VAL A 549 -5.02 -13.73 -7.37
CA VAL A 549 -4.54 -14.61 -8.43
C VAL A 549 -5.38 -14.40 -9.69
N ILE A 550 -4.73 -14.01 -10.78
CA ILE A 550 -5.35 -13.74 -12.08
C ILE A 550 -4.80 -14.73 -13.11
N ILE A 551 -5.62 -15.71 -13.50
CA ILE A 551 -5.24 -16.77 -14.43
C ILE A 551 -6.06 -16.67 -15.72
N PRO A 552 -5.39 -16.61 -16.89
CA PRO A 552 -6.05 -16.60 -18.19
C PRO A 552 -7.08 -17.70 -18.34
N PHE A 553 -8.27 -17.33 -18.83
CA PHE A 553 -9.41 -18.23 -19.08
C PHE A 553 -10.00 -18.92 -17.85
N LEU A 554 -9.58 -18.56 -16.63
CA LEU A 554 -10.04 -19.18 -15.39
C LEU A 554 -10.64 -18.16 -14.42
N THR A 555 -10.03 -16.99 -14.28
CA THR A 555 -10.46 -15.98 -13.29
C THR A 555 -10.85 -14.67 -13.96
N GLU A 556 -11.53 -13.80 -13.21
CA GLU A 556 -11.61 -12.39 -13.53
C GLU A 556 -10.23 -11.70 -13.47
N SER A 557 -10.19 -10.45 -13.91
CA SER A 557 -8.98 -9.60 -13.88
C SER A 557 -8.95 -8.72 -12.64
N TYR A 558 -7.81 -8.07 -12.35
CA TYR A 558 -7.74 -7.09 -11.26
C TYR A 558 -8.77 -5.97 -11.47
N SER A 559 -8.89 -5.47 -12.70
CA SER A 559 -9.77 -4.36 -13.08
C SER A 559 -11.27 -4.72 -13.13
N SER A 560 -11.63 -5.99 -12.93
CA SER A 560 -13.03 -6.45 -12.89
C SER A 560 -13.74 -6.01 -11.61
N SER A 561 -12.98 -5.73 -10.54
CA SER A 561 -13.48 -5.21 -9.27
C SER A 561 -13.09 -3.73 -9.09
N ARG A 562 -13.94 -2.95 -8.43
CA ARG A 562 -13.66 -1.54 -8.13
C ARG A 562 -13.33 -1.38 -6.66
N ASP A 563 -12.09 -0.98 -6.39
CA ASP A 563 -11.71 -0.50 -5.08
C ASP A 563 -12.43 0.83 -4.74
N PRO A 564 -12.70 1.10 -3.45
CA PRO A 564 -13.27 2.39 -3.04
C PRO A 564 -12.40 3.56 -3.53
N PRO A 565 -12.97 4.59 -4.17
CA PRO A 565 -12.18 5.74 -4.61
C PRO A 565 -11.61 6.49 -3.39
N GLU A 566 -10.45 7.13 -3.59
CA GLU A 566 -9.93 8.06 -2.60
C GLU A 566 -10.96 9.16 -2.31
N LYS A 567 -11.15 9.49 -1.02
CA LYS A 567 -12.06 10.56 -0.63
C LYS A 567 -11.48 11.91 -1.07
N SER A 568 -12.17 12.61 -1.97
CA SER A 568 -11.81 13.98 -2.35
C SER A 568 -12.50 14.99 -1.43
N ILE A 569 -11.76 16.01 -1.01
CA ILE A 569 -12.30 17.10 -0.18
C ILE A 569 -12.91 18.15 -1.13
N PRO A 570 -14.15 18.61 -0.90
CA PRO A 570 -14.76 19.66 -1.73
C PRO A 570 -13.92 20.94 -1.75
N LEU A 571 -13.75 21.55 -2.94
CA LEU A 571 -12.91 22.75 -3.12
C LEU A 571 -13.33 23.93 -2.24
N CYS A 572 -14.63 24.12 -2.01
CA CYS A 572 -15.15 25.16 -1.12
C CYS A 572 -14.72 24.95 0.34
N THR A 573 -14.62 23.69 0.77
CA THR A 573 -14.15 23.31 2.12
C THR A 573 -12.66 23.59 2.27
N LEU A 574 -11.84 23.25 1.27
CA LEU A 574 -10.41 23.57 1.28
C LEU A 574 -10.15 25.07 1.28
N ARG A 575 -10.85 25.82 0.41
CA ARG A 575 -10.60 27.26 0.20
C ARG A 575 -11.08 28.16 1.32
N ASN A 576 -12.28 27.92 1.88
CA ASN A 576 -12.91 28.89 2.79
C ASN A 576 -13.44 28.30 4.10
N PHE A 577 -13.74 27.00 4.16
CA PHE A 577 -14.47 26.42 5.29
C PHE A 577 -13.84 25.12 5.82
N PRO A 578 -12.53 25.09 6.13
CA PRO A 578 -11.91 23.93 6.76
C PRO A 578 -12.49 23.72 8.16
N HIS A 579 -12.63 22.46 8.56
CA HIS A 579 -13.11 22.05 9.89
C HIS A 579 -12.36 20.83 10.44
N LEU A 580 -11.55 20.17 9.60
CA LEU A 580 -10.63 19.10 9.96
C LEU A 580 -9.19 19.53 9.65
N ILE A 581 -8.23 18.96 10.39
CA ILE A 581 -6.81 19.24 10.17
C ILE A 581 -6.36 18.82 8.76
N ASP A 582 -6.89 17.70 8.25
CA ASP A 582 -6.67 17.20 6.88
C ASP A 582 -6.99 18.27 5.83
N HIS A 583 -8.05 19.06 6.03
CA HIS A 583 -8.43 20.13 5.10
C HIS A 583 -7.38 21.25 5.08
N THR A 584 -6.81 21.57 6.24
CA THR A 584 -5.76 22.60 6.35
C THR A 584 -4.43 22.13 5.80
N ILE A 585 -4.13 20.82 5.89
CA ILE A 585 -2.91 20.21 5.33
C ILE A 585 -2.99 20.17 3.81
N GLU A 586 -4.10 19.70 3.24
CA GLU A 586 -4.33 19.69 1.79
C GLU A 586 -4.35 21.11 1.21
N TRP A 587 -4.94 22.08 1.94
CA TRP A 587 -4.82 23.50 1.58
C TRP A 587 -3.36 23.96 1.59
N ALA A 588 -2.59 23.64 2.63
CA ALA A 588 -1.20 24.06 2.74
C ALA A 588 -0.30 23.45 1.64
N LEU A 589 -0.54 22.18 1.26
CA LEU A 589 0.12 21.53 0.13
C LEU A 589 -0.27 22.20 -1.21
N SER A 590 -1.54 22.58 -1.38
CA SER A 590 -2.00 23.34 -2.54
C SER A 590 -1.32 24.72 -2.62
N GLU A 591 -1.20 25.43 -1.50
CA GLU A 591 -0.48 26.71 -1.44
C GLU A 591 1.01 26.54 -1.74
N PHE A 592 1.66 25.50 -1.20
CA PHE A 592 3.05 25.17 -1.53
C PHE A 592 3.24 25.01 -3.05
N ASN A 593 2.41 24.17 -3.67
CA ASN A 593 2.44 23.93 -5.11
C ASN A 593 2.09 25.18 -5.92
N ALA A 594 1.18 26.02 -5.44
CA ALA A 594 0.84 27.28 -6.10
C ALA A 594 2.04 28.24 -6.10
N GLN A 595 2.68 28.44 -4.94
CA GLN A 595 3.77 29.42 -4.79
C GLN A 595 5.08 28.98 -5.45
N PHE A 596 5.51 27.73 -5.22
CA PHE A 596 6.89 27.31 -5.55
C PHE A 596 7.00 26.39 -6.77
N ASN A 597 5.87 25.88 -7.26
CA ASN A 597 5.82 25.06 -8.47
C ASN A 597 5.12 25.81 -9.62
N LYS A 598 3.79 25.97 -9.55
CA LYS A 598 2.98 26.52 -10.64
C LYS A 598 3.39 27.94 -11.02
N THR A 599 3.54 28.83 -10.04
CA THR A 599 3.95 30.22 -10.30
C THR A 599 5.33 30.27 -10.98
N ILE A 600 6.29 29.47 -10.51
CA ILE A 600 7.65 29.44 -11.08
C ILE A 600 7.65 28.84 -12.48
N LEU A 601 6.89 27.77 -12.72
CA LEU A 601 6.70 27.18 -14.04
C LEU A 601 6.11 28.20 -15.02
N SER A 602 5.05 28.91 -14.62
CA SER A 602 4.45 29.97 -15.45
C SER A 602 5.42 31.11 -15.74
N ILE A 603 6.25 31.54 -14.78
CA ILE A 603 7.31 32.54 -15.02
C ILE A 603 8.34 31.99 -16.02
N LYS A 604 8.80 30.75 -15.86
CA LYS A 604 9.79 30.13 -16.74
C LYS A 604 9.27 29.98 -18.17
N GLU A 605 8.04 29.51 -18.32
CA GLU A 605 7.35 29.44 -19.61
C GLU A 605 7.18 30.83 -20.24
N TYR A 606 6.82 31.84 -19.45
CA TYR A 606 6.70 33.23 -19.94
C TYR A 606 8.03 33.80 -20.44
N LEU A 607 9.12 33.60 -19.70
CA LEU A 607 10.46 34.12 -20.03
C LEU A 607 11.17 33.34 -21.16
N SER A 608 10.85 32.06 -21.34
CA SER A 608 11.47 31.18 -22.35
C SER A 608 10.93 31.38 -23.78
N LYS A 609 9.93 32.23 -23.99
CA LYS A 609 9.33 32.47 -25.30
C LYS A 609 10.21 33.41 -26.14
N ASN A 610 10.73 32.89 -27.26
CA ASN A 610 11.27 33.68 -28.37
C ASN A 610 10.11 34.30 -29.18
N GLU A 611 10.37 35.43 -29.86
CA GLU A 611 9.40 36.24 -30.64
C GLU A 611 8.57 35.45 -31.69
N ASP A 612 8.93 34.20 -32.01
CA ASP A 612 8.34 33.40 -33.10
C ASP A 612 7.17 32.47 -32.71
N ASN A 613 6.85 32.27 -31.41
CA ASN A 613 5.73 31.39 -30.97
C ASN A 613 4.71 32.16 -30.10
N VAL A 614 3.97 33.07 -30.73
CA VAL A 614 2.88 33.84 -30.12
C VAL A 614 1.55 33.13 -30.34
N ASP A 615 1.24 32.13 -29.52
CA ASP A 615 -0.13 31.69 -29.30
C ASP A 615 -0.25 31.05 -27.90
N VAL A 616 -1.43 31.14 -27.28
CA VAL A 616 -1.90 30.42 -26.07
C VAL A 616 -1.79 31.09 -24.67
N LEU A 617 -1.62 32.41 -24.50
CA LEU A 617 -1.93 33.04 -23.18
C LEU A 617 -2.80 34.30 -23.37
N SER A 618 -3.89 34.40 -22.60
CA SER A 618 -4.73 35.60 -22.58
C SER A 618 -3.97 36.80 -21.97
N ASP A 619 -4.30 38.02 -22.40
CA ASP A 619 -3.68 39.28 -21.92
C ASP A 619 -3.73 39.40 -20.38
N GLU A 620 -4.75 38.84 -19.72
CA GLU A 620 -4.92 38.85 -18.26
C GLU A 620 -3.80 38.05 -17.56
N ILE A 621 -3.53 36.81 -18.00
CA ILE A 621 -2.50 35.95 -17.38
C ILE A 621 -1.10 36.55 -17.55
N GLY A 622 -0.85 37.21 -18.69
CA GLY A 622 0.42 37.90 -18.94
C GLY A 622 0.65 39.08 -18.00
N SER A 623 -0.40 39.83 -17.65
CA SER A 623 -0.31 40.98 -16.73
C SER A 623 -0.01 40.56 -15.29
N ASP A 624 -0.64 39.47 -14.82
CA ASP A 624 -0.41 38.90 -13.49
C ASP A 624 1.04 38.41 -13.32
N ILE A 625 1.57 37.70 -14.32
CA ILE A 625 2.95 37.18 -14.30
C ILE A 625 3.97 38.34 -14.26
N GLN A 626 3.73 39.42 -15.02
CA GLN A 626 4.60 40.60 -15.00
C GLN A 626 4.64 41.27 -13.61
N GLU A 627 3.52 41.30 -12.89
CA GLU A 627 3.48 41.85 -11.55
C GLU A 627 4.24 40.98 -10.55
N VAL A 628 4.13 39.66 -10.66
CA VAL A 628 4.90 38.69 -9.85
C VAL A 628 6.41 38.85 -10.10
N ILE A 629 6.84 38.99 -11.36
CA ILE A 629 8.25 39.23 -11.73
C ILE A 629 8.80 40.52 -11.08
N LYS A 630 8.02 41.61 -11.04
CA LYS A 630 8.44 42.86 -10.38
C LYS A 630 8.68 42.70 -8.88
N LYS A 631 7.96 41.78 -8.24
CA LYS A 631 8.03 41.48 -6.80
C LYS A 631 8.98 40.32 -6.48
N ALA A 632 9.68 39.75 -7.46
CA ALA A 632 10.59 38.64 -7.26
C ALA A 632 11.75 39.00 -6.29
N PRO A 633 12.07 38.13 -5.31
CA PRO A 633 13.16 38.37 -4.37
C PRO A 633 14.51 37.91 -4.94
N PHE A 634 15.56 38.74 -4.81
CA PHE A 634 16.93 38.45 -5.26
C PHE A 634 17.97 38.52 -4.15
N THR A 635 17.56 38.95 -2.97
CA THR A 635 18.42 39.06 -1.78
C THR A 635 17.79 38.32 -0.60
N LYS A 636 18.62 37.92 0.35
CA LYS A 636 18.18 37.29 1.61
C LYS A 636 17.05 38.08 2.29
N ASN A 637 17.21 39.40 2.40
CA ASN A 637 16.22 40.27 3.05
C ASN A 637 14.92 40.35 2.24
N GLU A 638 14.98 40.35 0.90
CA GLU A 638 13.78 40.30 0.05
C GLU A 638 13.05 38.96 0.19
N CYS A 639 13.76 37.83 0.30
CA CYS A 639 13.15 36.52 0.57
C CYS A 639 12.43 36.48 1.92
N ILE A 640 13.05 37.04 2.97
CA ILE A 640 12.41 37.16 4.30
C ILE A 640 11.18 38.08 4.24
N LYS A 641 11.28 39.24 3.57
CA LYS A 641 10.14 40.15 3.34
C LYS A 641 9.01 39.44 2.59
N ALA A 642 9.33 38.63 1.56
CA ALA A 642 8.35 37.85 0.81
C ALA A 642 7.67 36.79 1.69
N GLY A 643 8.42 36.09 2.56
CA GLY A 643 7.86 35.13 3.52
C GLY A 643 6.90 35.78 4.52
N VAL A 644 7.25 36.93 5.08
CA VAL A 644 6.37 37.70 5.98
C VAL A 644 5.13 38.20 5.24
N ALA A 645 5.28 38.71 4.00
CA ALA A 645 4.16 39.16 3.18
C ALA A 645 3.18 38.01 2.87
N LEU A 646 3.71 36.81 2.57
CA LEU A 646 2.90 35.62 2.36
C LEU A 646 2.13 35.23 3.63
N PHE A 647 2.76 35.28 4.81
CA PHE A 647 2.08 35.03 6.09
C PHE A 647 0.88 35.97 6.27
N VAL A 648 1.11 37.28 6.10
CA VAL A 648 0.06 38.31 6.29
C VAL A 648 -1.05 38.14 5.25
N LYS A 649 -0.72 37.77 4.01
CA LYS A 649 -1.71 37.48 2.97
C LYS A 649 -2.59 36.31 3.38
N LEU A 650 -1.99 35.18 3.77
CA LEU A 650 -2.70 33.91 3.96
C LEU A 650 -3.47 33.79 5.29
N PHE A 651 -2.96 34.35 6.39
CA PHE A 651 -3.53 34.12 7.73
C PHE A 651 -4.18 35.36 8.36
N HIS A 652 -4.00 36.53 7.74
CA HIS A 652 -4.58 37.79 8.22
C HIS A 652 -5.54 38.41 7.20
N THR A 653 -5.03 38.74 6.01
CA THR A 653 -5.76 39.53 5.01
C THR A 653 -6.91 38.74 4.39
N SER A 654 -6.64 37.52 3.91
CA SER A 654 -7.66 36.61 3.37
C SER A 654 -8.80 36.37 4.38
N ILE A 655 -8.47 36.17 5.66
CA ILE A 655 -9.41 35.92 6.74
C ILE A 655 -10.25 37.17 7.04
N ARG A 656 -9.64 38.36 7.06
CA ARG A 656 -10.39 39.62 7.19
C ARG A 656 -11.36 39.83 6.05
N ASN A 657 -10.93 39.57 4.81
CA ASN A 657 -11.80 39.68 3.64
C ASN A 657 -12.99 38.73 3.76
N LEU A 658 -12.76 37.45 4.12
CA LEU A 658 -13.83 36.47 4.32
C LEU A 658 -14.84 36.89 5.39
N ILE A 659 -14.37 37.40 6.54
CA ILE A 659 -15.23 37.87 7.63
C ILE A 659 -15.98 39.16 7.23
N SER A 660 -15.39 40.00 6.37
CA SER A 660 -16.07 41.19 5.87
C SER A 660 -17.21 40.84 4.92
N THR A 661 -17.04 39.80 4.09
CA THR A 661 -18.08 39.26 3.20
C THR A 661 -19.17 38.54 3.98
N PHE A 662 -18.79 37.71 4.96
CA PHE A 662 -19.70 36.97 5.83
C PHE A 662 -19.43 37.29 7.31
N PRO A 663 -20.02 38.37 7.84
CA PRO A 663 -19.89 38.74 9.25
C PRO A 663 -20.24 37.59 10.22
N PRO A 664 -19.70 37.56 11.46
CA PRO A 664 -19.98 36.47 12.40
C PRO A 664 -21.47 36.27 12.74
N ASP A 665 -22.27 37.33 12.61
CA ASP A 665 -23.72 37.37 12.80
C ASP A 665 -24.52 37.22 11.50
N HIS A 666 -23.85 36.89 10.38
CA HIS A 666 -24.50 36.71 9.08
C HIS A 666 -25.55 35.60 9.12
N LEU A 667 -26.75 35.90 8.60
CA LEU A 667 -27.85 34.97 8.46
C LEU A 667 -28.02 34.57 6.99
N THR A 668 -28.39 33.33 6.75
CA THR A 668 -28.79 32.83 5.44
C THR A 668 -30.13 33.45 5.01
N GLU A 669 -30.50 33.27 3.73
CA GLU A 669 -31.81 33.71 3.22
C GLU A 669 -33.00 33.09 3.97
N GLU A 670 -32.81 31.91 4.58
CA GLU A 670 -33.80 31.21 5.39
C GLU A 670 -33.83 31.66 6.87
N GLY A 671 -32.97 32.62 7.24
CA GLY A 671 -32.90 33.17 8.60
C GLY A 671 -32.10 32.34 9.60
N THR A 672 -31.36 31.33 9.15
CA THR A 672 -30.46 30.53 10.00
C THR A 672 -29.05 31.16 10.06
N PRO A 673 -28.28 30.99 11.15
CA PRO A 673 -26.90 31.44 11.20
C PRO A 673 -26.05 30.81 10.10
N PHE A 674 -25.31 31.63 9.33
CA PHE A 674 -24.39 31.13 8.32
C PHE A 674 -23.22 30.35 8.94
N TRP A 675 -22.70 30.84 10.05
CA TRP A 675 -21.64 30.20 10.83
C TRP A 675 -22.20 29.18 11.82
N GLU A 676 -22.73 28.09 11.27
CA GLU A 676 -23.15 26.91 12.03
C GLU A 676 -22.31 25.68 11.67
N ALA A 677 -22.18 24.74 12.60
CA ALA A 677 -21.38 23.53 12.41
C ALA A 677 -21.75 22.80 11.10
N PRO A 678 -20.77 22.41 10.27
CA PRO A 678 -19.32 22.36 10.54
C PRO A 678 -18.56 23.67 10.29
N ARG A 679 -19.22 24.76 9.87
CA ARG A 679 -18.56 26.04 9.59
C ARG A 679 -18.29 26.81 10.88
N VAL A 680 -17.03 27.21 11.07
CA VAL A 680 -16.61 28.04 12.21
C VAL A 680 -16.14 29.39 11.70
N ALA A 681 -16.66 30.48 12.26
CA ALA A 681 -16.21 31.83 11.93
C ALA A 681 -14.71 31.97 12.27
N PRO A 682 -13.85 32.27 11.27
CA PRO A 682 -12.42 32.32 11.49
C PRO A 682 -12.00 33.59 12.24
N SER A 683 -10.74 33.67 12.63
CA SER A 683 -10.15 34.85 13.26
C SER A 683 -8.78 35.16 12.67
N PRO A 684 -8.50 36.41 12.28
CA PRO A 684 -7.23 36.75 11.65
C PRO A 684 -6.08 36.67 12.66
N ILE A 685 -4.95 36.11 12.24
CA ILE A 685 -3.73 36.00 13.06
C ILE A 685 -2.81 37.17 12.72
N SER A 686 -2.23 37.82 13.73
CA SER A 686 -1.21 38.84 13.54
C SER A 686 0.17 38.19 13.64
N PHE A 687 1.11 38.61 12.80
CA PHE A 687 2.45 38.05 12.81
C PHE A 687 3.22 38.48 14.07
N GLU A 688 3.83 37.50 14.73
CA GLU A 688 4.66 37.67 15.93
C GLU A 688 5.97 36.91 15.75
N TYR A 689 7.10 37.59 15.89
CA TYR A 689 8.44 37.05 15.67
C TYR A 689 8.99 36.28 16.89
N THR A 690 8.22 36.22 17.96
CA THR A 690 8.51 35.44 19.18
C THR A 690 7.78 34.10 19.20
N ASP A 691 6.91 33.85 18.22
CA ASP A 691 6.17 32.60 18.08
C ASP A 691 6.94 31.63 17.16
N ASP A 692 7.25 30.44 17.65
CA ASP A 692 8.06 29.45 16.95
C ASP A 692 7.39 28.97 15.65
N LEU A 693 6.05 28.85 15.62
CA LEU A 693 5.30 28.39 14.44
C LEU A 693 5.32 29.48 13.35
N HIS A 694 5.17 30.74 13.76
CA HIS A 694 5.25 31.88 12.86
C HIS A 694 6.65 31.99 12.23
N LEU A 695 7.70 31.85 13.04
CA LEU A 695 9.08 31.84 12.56
C LEU A 695 9.34 30.66 11.63
N THR A 696 8.87 29.46 11.96
CA THR A 696 9.00 28.26 11.10
C THR A 696 8.37 28.49 9.72
N PHE A 697 7.19 29.12 9.66
CA PHE A 697 6.55 29.48 8.39
C PHE A 697 7.41 30.43 7.57
N VAL A 698 7.88 31.53 8.17
CA VAL A 698 8.67 32.55 7.46
C VAL A 698 10.02 32.00 7.03
N GLU A 699 10.70 31.22 7.88
CA GLU A 699 11.97 30.58 7.57
C GLU A 699 11.83 29.63 6.37
N SER A 700 10.85 28.73 6.41
CA SER A 700 10.62 27.79 5.32
C SER A 700 10.23 28.51 4.02
N ALA A 701 9.30 29.46 4.06
CA ALA A 701 8.91 30.25 2.89
C ALA A 701 10.07 31.04 2.29
N ALA A 702 10.90 31.69 3.12
CA ALA A 702 12.06 32.46 2.66
C ALA A 702 13.11 31.57 1.99
N ASN A 703 13.40 30.39 2.58
CA ASN A 703 14.33 29.43 1.98
C ASN A 703 13.80 28.85 0.67
N LEU A 704 12.50 28.57 0.57
CA LEU A 704 11.88 28.10 -0.67
C LEU A 704 11.93 29.17 -1.77
N TYR A 705 11.61 30.44 -1.46
CA TYR A 705 11.79 31.53 -2.42
C TYR A 705 13.25 31.67 -2.86
N ALA A 706 14.19 31.57 -1.93
CA ALA A 706 15.61 31.64 -2.27
C ALA A 706 16.06 30.49 -3.18
N GLN A 707 15.56 29.27 -2.98
CA GLN A 707 15.80 28.14 -3.88
C GLN A 707 15.19 28.41 -5.26
N SER A 708 13.91 28.83 -5.31
CA SER A 708 13.21 29.11 -6.57
C SER A 708 13.89 30.18 -7.42
N PHE A 709 14.43 31.23 -6.79
CA PHE A 709 15.10 32.36 -7.46
C PHE A 709 16.65 32.29 -7.39
N ASN A 710 17.23 31.17 -6.95
CA ASN A 710 18.67 30.91 -6.87
C ASN A 710 19.49 31.96 -6.09
N VAL A 711 18.98 32.36 -4.92
CA VAL A 711 19.65 33.28 -3.98
C VAL A 711 20.64 32.51 -3.10
N ARG A 712 21.94 32.75 -3.26
CA ARG A 712 23.02 31.93 -2.67
C ARG A 712 23.34 32.17 -1.19
N ASP A 713 22.90 33.30 -0.61
CA ASP A 713 23.29 33.74 0.75
C ASP A 713 22.21 33.51 1.83
N MET A 714 21.59 32.32 1.87
CA MET A 714 20.49 32.02 2.81
C MET A 714 20.90 31.40 4.16
N ASN A 715 22.19 31.36 4.51
CA ASN A 715 22.61 30.77 5.78
C ASN A 715 22.02 31.60 6.95
N THR A 716 20.94 31.13 7.57
CA THR A 716 20.16 31.90 8.55
C THR A 716 20.05 31.09 9.83
N SER A 717 20.78 31.51 10.86
CA SER A 717 20.46 31.12 12.23
C SER A 717 19.14 31.78 12.66
N THR A 718 18.40 31.16 13.58
CA THR A 718 17.15 31.71 14.14
C THR A 718 17.34 33.16 14.63
N ASP A 719 18.48 33.44 15.27
CA ASP A 719 18.86 34.78 15.76
C ASP A 719 18.99 35.82 14.64
N SER A 720 19.54 35.42 13.48
CA SER A 720 19.66 36.31 12.32
C SER A 720 18.33 36.57 11.61
N LEU A 721 17.37 35.64 11.73
CA LEU A 721 16.02 35.79 11.18
C LEU A 721 15.19 36.74 12.04
N CYS A 722 15.27 36.60 13.38
CA CYS A 722 14.67 37.55 14.32
C CYS A 722 15.23 38.96 14.13
N THR A 723 16.56 39.11 13.99
CA THR A 723 17.21 40.41 13.76
C THR A 723 16.81 41.03 12.41
N ALA A 724 16.71 40.23 11.34
CA ALA A 724 16.27 40.72 10.03
C ALA A 724 14.79 41.16 10.07
N VAL A 725 13.93 40.40 10.74
CA VAL A 725 12.52 40.75 10.93
C VAL A 725 12.36 41.99 11.81
N GLU A 726 13.18 42.16 12.86
CA GLU A 726 13.24 43.38 13.67
C GLU A 726 13.72 44.59 12.86
N ASN A 727 14.77 44.44 12.04
CA ASN A 727 15.29 45.52 11.20
C ASN A 727 14.29 45.93 10.10
N ILE A 728 13.51 44.99 9.56
CA ILE A 728 12.39 45.29 8.66
C ILE A 728 11.34 46.19 9.33
N LYS A 729 11.16 46.11 10.67
CA LYS A 729 10.30 47.05 11.40
C LYS A 729 10.87 48.47 11.47
N THR A 730 12.19 48.62 11.34
CA THR A 730 12.90 49.90 11.55
C THR A 730 13.20 50.68 10.27
N GLU A 731 13.38 50.01 9.12
CA GLU A 731 13.73 50.67 7.85
C GLU A 731 12.51 51.07 7.01
N ASP A 732 11.42 50.30 7.11
CA ASP A 732 10.13 50.62 6.52
C ASP A 732 9.08 50.55 7.66
N ASN A 733 8.20 51.53 7.81
CA ASN A 733 7.07 51.51 8.78
C ASN A 733 6.05 50.40 8.46
N ILE A 734 6.47 49.14 8.35
CA ILE A 734 5.69 48.01 7.81
C ILE A 734 5.11 47.12 8.92
N ILE A 735 5.54 47.25 10.19
CA ILE A 735 4.89 46.48 11.26
C ILE A 735 4.61 47.38 12.46
N VAL A 736 3.31 47.55 12.73
CA VAL A 736 2.66 48.17 13.91
C VAL A 736 2.46 49.69 13.87
N THR A 737 1.76 50.20 12.87
CA THR A 737 0.56 50.99 13.18
C THR A 737 -0.51 50.62 12.17
N ILE A 738 -1.42 49.76 12.61
CA ILE A 738 -2.65 49.44 11.90
C ILE A 738 -3.46 50.74 11.86
N ASN A 739 -3.26 51.56 10.83
CA ASN A 739 -4.17 52.66 10.54
C ASN A 739 -5.29 52.09 9.68
N LYS A 740 -6.54 52.32 10.09
CA LYS A 740 -7.76 51.80 9.44
C LYS A 740 -7.84 52.14 7.94
N ASP A 741 -7.06 53.11 7.47
CA ASP A 741 -7.12 53.66 6.13
C ASP A 741 -6.13 53.02 5.14
N ASP A 742 -5.04 52.38 5.59
CA ASP A 742 -4.06 51.75 4.66
C ASP A 742 -4.53 50.39 4.14
N VAL A 743 -5.44 49.74 4.87
CA VAL A 743 -6.21 48.60 4.33
C VAL A 743 -7.00 49.07 3.11
N VAL A 744 -7.53 50.30 3.10
CA VAL A 744 -8.35 50.84 1.99
C VAL A 744 -7.58 51.04 0.69
N LYS A 745 -6.25 51.17 0.73
CA LYS A 745 -5.45 51.35 -0.48
C LYS A 745 -5.02 50.04 -1.15
N TYR A 746 -4.91 48.95 -0.39
CA TYR A 746 -4.83 47.58 -0.91
C TYR A 746 -6.21 46.97 -1.19
N LEU A 747 -7.30 47.62 -0.77
CA LEU A 747 -8.69 47.23 -1.03
C LEU A 747 -9.25 47.67 -2.40
N ASN A 748 -8.52 48.50 -3.16
CA ASN A 748 -9.05 49.10 -4.40
C ASN A 748 -8.58 48.44 -5.71
N GLU A 749 -7.90 47.31 -5.65
CA GLU A 749 -7.73 46.44 -6.82
C GLU A 749 -8.70 45.28 -6.67
N GLU A 750 -9.73 45.28 -7.53
CA GLU A 750 -10.83 44.32 -7.57
C GLU A 750 -10.29 42.89 -7.57
N VAL A 751 -10.39 42.20 -6.43
CA VAL A 751 -10.41 40.74 -6.43
C VAL A 751 -11.80 40.35 -6.90
N TYR A 752 -11.90 40.03 -8.19
CA TYR A 752 -13.07 39.41 -8.79
C TYR A 752 -13.47 38.17 -7.97
N PHE A 753 -14.54 38.30 -7.19
CA PHE A 753 -15.44 37.19 -6.90
C PHE A 753 -16.38 37.10 -8.11
N ASP A 754 -16.15 36.11 -8.99
CA ASP A 754 -17.21 35.29 -9.60
C ASP A 754 -16.64 34.31 -10.64
N ASN A 755 -17.20 33.10 -10.64
CA ASN A 755 -17.15 32.05 -11.67
C ASN A 755 -15.84 31.28 -11.89
N TYR A 756 -15.58 30.33 -10.99
CA TYR A 756 -14.94 29.06 -11.35
C TYR A 756 -15.90 27.90 -11.05
N GLU A 757 -17.09 27.95 -11.65
CA GLU A 757 -17.76 26.72 -12.05
C GLU A 757 -17.26 26.39 -13.47
N THR A 758 -16.74 25.18 -13.64
CA THR A 758 -16.32 24.58 -14.92
C THR A 758 -15.31 25.38 -15.76
N ILE A 759 -14.01 25.14 -15.56
CA ILE A 759 -13.16 24.97 -16.74
C ILE A 759 -13.33 23.52 -17.15
N ASP A 760 -14.15 23.33 -18.18
CA ASP A 760 -14.05 22.16 -19.04
C ASP A 760 -12.73 22.26 -19.81
N PHE A 761 -11.91 21.21 -19.77
CA PHE A 761 -10.58 21.20 -20.41
C PHE A 761 -10.67 21.20 -21.95
N ASP A 762 -11.87 21.06 -22.52
CA ASP A 762 -12.08 20.96 -23.97
C ASP A 762 -12.28 22.31 -24.70
N ASP A 763 -12.46 23.44 -24.00
CA ASP A 763 -12.82 24.73 -24.65
C ASP A 763 -11.62 25.65 -25.01
N LEU A 764 -10.39 25.18 -24.81
CA LEU A 764 -9.16 25.92 -25.14
C LEU A 764 -8.81 25.93 -26.64
N GLU A 765 -9.47 25.13 -27.48
CA GLU A 765 -9.15 25.06 -28.93
C GLU A 765 -9.88 26.10 -29.81
N ASN A 766 -10.95 26.75 -29.34
CA ASN A 766 -11.86 27.46 -30.25
C ASN A 766 -11.94 28.99 -30.16
N SER A 767 -11.11 29.68 -29.37
CA SER A 767 -11.16 31.16 -29.26
C SER A 767 -9.98 31.88 -29.92
N LYS A 768 -9.79 31.71 -31.23
CA LYS A 768 -8.83 32.50 -32.03
C LYS A 768 -9.33 33.93 -32.27
N LYS A 769 -9.06 34.87 -31.36
CA LYS A 769 -9.07 36.31 -31.66
C LYS A 769 -7.65 36.85 -31.76
N LYS A 770 -7.37 37.60 -32.84
CA LYS A 770 -6.06 38.19 -33.14
C LYS A 770 -5.63 39.17 -32.03
N LEU A 771 -4.52 38.86 -31.35
CA LEU A 771 -3.88 39.69 -30.33
C LEU A 771 -2.67 40.43 -30.91
N LYS A 772 -2.32 41.58 -30.30
CA LYS A 772 -1.17 42.43 -30.67
C LYS A 772 0.11 41.96 -29.95
N PRO A 773 1.30 42.18 -30.53
CA PRO A 773 2.56 41.78 -29.91
C PRO A 773 2.79 42.54 -28.58
N ILE A 774 3.11 41.76 -27.55
CA ILE A 774 3.47 42.24 -26.22
C ILE A 774 4.85 42.90 -26.31
N THR A 775 4.91 44.20 -25.99
CA THR A 775 6.17 44.94 -25.88
C THR A 775 6.66 44.80 -24.44
N VAL A 776 7.82 44.18 -24.23
CA VAL A 776 8.47 44.06 -22.91
C VAL A 776 9.02 45.44 -22.52
N PRO A 777 8.61 46.06 -21.40
CA PRO A 777 9.15 47.35 -20.96
C PRO A 777 10.63 47.25 -20.56
N GLU A 778 11.43 48.27 -20.89
CA GLU A 778 12.90 48.34 -20.69
C GLU A 778 13.36 48.33 -19.21
N ASP A 779 12.43 48.34 -18.23
CA ASP A 779 12.73 48.51 -16.80
C ASP A 779 12.64 47.21 -15.96
N GLN A 780 12.45 46.03 -16.58
CA GLN A 780 12.33 44.77 -15.84
C GLN A 780 13.71 44.26 -15.35
N LYS A 781 13.78 43.87 -14.08
CA LYS A 781 14.89 43.04 -13.56
C LYS A 781 15.00 41.80 -14.46
N ILE A 782 16.12 41.62 -15.15
CA ILE A 782 16.34 40.49 -16.06
C ILE A 782 16.46 39.22 -15.20
N ILE A 783 15.40 38.41 -15.19
CA ILE A 783 15.42 37.05 -14.62
C ILE A 783 15.84 36.11 -15.74
N ASP A 784 16.93 35.40 -15.53
CA ASP A 784 17.32 34.30 -16.41
C ASP A 784 16.45 33.06 -16.10
N PRO A 785 15.61 32.58 -17.04
CA PRO A 785 14.78 31.40 -16.81
C PRO A 785 15.58 30.13 -16.47
N ASP A 786 16.86 30.04 -16.83
CA ASP A 786 17.73 28.92 -16.48
C ASP A 786 18.17 28.94 -15.02
N LEU A 787 18.08 30.11 -14.35
CA LEU A 787 18.36 30.24 -12.92
C LEU A 787 17.13 29.96 -12.04
N LEU A 788 15.94 29.77 -12.62
CA LEU A 788 14.73 29.44 -11.88
C LEU A 788 14.65 27.93 -11.59
N THR A 789 14.41 27.61 -10.32
CA THR A 789 14.21 26.24 -9.84
C THR A 789 12.75 26.00 -9.52
N ILE A 790 12.13 25.07 -10.25
CA ILE A 790 10.78 24.58 -9.94
C ILE A 790 10.92 23.61 -8.76
N ILE A 791 10.23 23.89 -7.67
CA ILE A 791 10.28 23.04 -6.48
C ILE A 791 9.16 22.02 -6.55
N GLU A 792 9.52 20.74 -6.54
CA GLU A 792 8.57 19.63 -6.40
C GLU A 792 8.58 19.14 -4.95
N PHE A 793 7.41 18.76 -4.45
CA PHE A 793 7.27 18.36 -3.06
C PHE A 793 7.96 17.02 -2.78
N GLU A 794 9.17 17.09 -2.22
CA GLU A 794 9.86 15.96 -1.59
C GLU A 794 9.59 15.89 -0.09
N LYS A 795 9.03 14.76 0.37
CA LYS A 795 8.59 14.52 1.76
C LYS A 795 9.66 13.86 2.63
N ASP A 796 10.58 13.10 2.03
CA ASP A 796 11.53 12.24 2.74
C ASP A 796 12.88 12.95 3.01
N ASP A 797 13.10 14.13 2.46
CA ASP A 797 14.20 15.03 2.82
C ASP A 797 13.76 16.08 3.86
N ASP A 798 14.21 15.89 5.11
CA ASP A 798 13.87 16.78 6.22
C ASP A 798 14.62 18.12 6.20
N THR A 799 15.57 18.31 5.27
CA THR A 799 16.43 19.50 5.17
C THR A 799 15.99 20.50 4.10
N ASN A 800 15.06 20.11 3.22
CA ASN A 800 14.60 20.93 2.09
C ASN A 800 13.53 21.99 2.45
N PHE A 801 13.08 22.04 3.71
CA PHE A 801 12.04 22.94 4.24
C PHE A 801 10.60 22.68 3.76
N HIS A 802 10.35 21.70 2.89
CA HIS A 802 9.03 21.45 2.30
C HIS A 802 7.98 21.09 3.37
N VAL A 803 8.27 20.05 4.16
CA VAL A 803 7.37 19.59 5.22
C VAL A 803 7.19 20.66 6.29
N ASN A 804 8.22 21.46 6.59
CA ASN A 804 8.15 22.52 7.60
C ASN A 804 7.22 23.66 7.14
N PHE A 805 7.24 24.01 5.85
CA PHE A 805 6.29 24.98 5.28
C PHE A 805 4.86 24.48 5.43
N ILE A 806 4.57 23.25 5.00
CA ILE A 806 3.21 22.68 5.06
C ILE A 806 2.77 22.55 6.53
N TYR A 807 3.65 22.11 7.42
CA TYR A 807 3.39 22.00 8.85
C TYR A 807 2.98 23.33 9.48
N ALA A 808 3.77 24.37 9.25
CA ALA A 808 3.48 25.68 9.81
C ALA A 808 2.21 26.28 9.19
N ALA A 809 2.06 26.19 7.86
CA ALA A 809 0.92 26.74 7.15
C ALA A 809 -0.41 26.07 7.53
N ALA A 810 -0.42 24.74 7.64
CA ALA A 810 -1.60 23.97 8.04
C ALA A 810 -2.04 24.33 9.46
N ASN A 811 -1.09 24.37 10.42
CA ASN A 811 -1.39 24.68 11.81
C ASN A 811 -1.83 26.15 12.01
N LEU A 812 -1.23 27.10 11.29
CA LEU A 812 -1.66 28.50 11.29
C LEU A 812 -3.10 28.64 10.79
N ARG A 813 -3.43 27.96 9.69
CA ARG A 813 -4.82 27.92 9.20
C ARG A 813 -5.75 27.20 10.16
N ALA A 814 -5.30 26.12 10.80
CA ALA A 814 -6.08 25.43 11.82
C ALA A 814 -6.43 26.40 12.96
N MET A 815 -5.46 27.21 13.42
CA MET A 815 -5.68 28.26 14.42
C MET A 815 -6.68 29.33 13.94
N ASN A 816 -6.63 29.77 12.68
CA ASN A 816 -7.64 30.71 12.14
C ASN A 816 -9.06 30.17 12.34
N TYR A 817 -9.29 28.89 12.13
CA TYR A 817 -10.61 28.25 12.18
C TYR A 817 -10.89 27.52 13.51
N LYS A 818 -10.05 27.72 14.54
CA LYS A 818 -10.18 27.07 15.87
C LYS A 818 -10.16 25.54 15.80
N ILE A 819 -9.47 25.00 14.81
CA ILE A 819 -9.18 23.57 14.66
C ILE A 819 -7.95 23.24 15.50
N LYS A 820 -7.97 22.08 16.18
CA LYS A 820 -6.83 21.60 16.96
C LYS A 820 -5.63 21.37 16.03
N THR A 821 -4.48 21.95 16.36
CA THR A 821 -3.22 21.76 15.64
C THR A 821 -2.72 20.32 15.75
N THR A 822 -1.82 19.92 14.85
CA THR A 822 -1.19 18.60 14.83
C THR A 822 0.32 18.69 14.75
N ASP A 823 1.03 17.59 14.99
CA ASP A 823 2.48 17.53 14.93
C ASP A 823 3.02 17.35 13.50
N ARG A 824 4.33 17.58 13.33
CA ARG A 824 5.01 17.53 12.04
C ARG A 824 4.96 16.14 11.39
N LEU A 825 4.98 15.06 12.17
CA LEU A 825 4.95 13.70 11.63
C LEU A 825 3.57 13.41 11.03
N THR A 826 2.49 13.83 11.68
CA THR A 826 1.13 13.73 11.11
C THR A 826 1.01 14.54 9.82
N VAL A 827 1.53 15.78 9.77
CA VAL A 827 1.51 16.58 8.54
C VAL A 827 2.31 15.91 7.42
N LYS A 828 3.52 15.42 7.69
CA LYS A 828 4.34 14.66 6.73
C LYS A 828 3.59 13.44 6.19
N GLY A 829 2.86 12.74 7.06
CA GLY A 829 2.09 11.56 6.72
C GLY A 829 0.96 11.86 5.74
N ILE A 830 0.14 12.86 6.08
CA ILE A 830 -1.03 13.26 5.28
C ILE A 830 -0.58 13.91 3.96
N ALA A 831 0.26 14.95 4.01
CA ALA A 831 0.71 15.66 2.82
C ALA A 831 1.55 14.77 1.88
N GLY A 832 2.35 13.88 2.46
CA GLY A 832 3.17 12.91 1.72
C GLY A 832 2.42 11.69 1.24
N ARG A 833 1.10 11.57 1.51
CA ARG A 833 0.26 10.39 1.23
C ARG A 833 0.98 9.10 1.63
N ILE A 834 1.56 9.13 2.83
CA ILE A 834 2.43 8.06 3.32
C ILE A 834 1.59 6.82 3.60
N VAL A 835 1.82 5.77 2.82
CA VAL A 835 1.24 4.44 3.08
C VAL A 835 1.99 3.80 4.26
N PRO A 836 1.31 3.50 5.38
CA PRO A 836 1.89 2.75 6.49
C PRO A 836 2.35 1.37 6.02
N ALA A 837 3.52 0.92 6.48
CA ALA A 837 4.08 -0.36 6.05
C ALA A 837 5.06 -0.92 7.09
N ILE A 838 5.13 -2.25 7.18
CA ILE A 838 6.01 -2.99 8.08
C ILE A 838 6.50 -4.29 7.42
N ALA A 839 7.72 -4.72 7.76
CA ALA A 839 8.37 -5.90 7.17
C ALA A 839 7.59 -7.21 7.40
N THR A 840 6.95 -7.35 8.56
CA THR A 840 6.19 -8.55 8.96
C THR A 840 5.07 -8.90 7.98
N THR A 841 4.17 -7.95 7.70
CA THR A 841 3.07 -8.14 6.74
C THR A 841 3.60 -8.34 5.32
N THR A 842 4.69 -7.66 4.97
CA THR A 842 5.33 -7.77 3.64
C THR A 842 5.84 -9.19 3.39
N ALA A 843 6.60 -9.76 4.34
CA ALA A 843 7.11 -11.13 4.28
C ALA A 843 5.97 -12.14 4.17
N LEU A 844 4.92 -11.95 4.97
CA LEU A 844 3.78 -12.85 4.99
C LEU A 844 3.01 -12.85 3.66
N VAL A 845 2.67 -11.67 3.15
CA VAL A 845 1.94 -11.52 1.87
C VAL A 845 2.76 -12.05 0.70
N SER A 846 4.07 -11.81 0.68
CA SER A 846 4.95 -12.37 -0.35
C SER A 846 5.02 -13.90 -0.29
N GLY A 847 5.07 -14.47 0.91
CA GLY A 847 4.97 -15.92 1.10
C GLY A 847 3.66 -16.50 0.57
N LEU A 848 2.52 -15.86 0.88
CA LEU A 848 1.20 -16.26 0.37
C LEU A 848 1.13 -16.21 -1.16
N ALA A 849 1.59 -15.11 -1.77
CA ALA A 849 1.62 -14.97 -3.23
C ALA A 849 2.50 -16.05 -3.88
N THR A 850 3.64 -16.35 -3.26
CA THR A 850 4.56 -17.40 -3.75
C THR A 850 3.94 -18.80 -3.66
N LEU A 851 3.11 -19.09 -2.65
CA LEU A 851 2.36 -20.36 -2.60
C LEU A 851 1.43 -20.52 -3.81
N GLU A 852 0.76 -19.45 -4.23
CA GLU A 852 -0.11 -19.48 -5.41
C GLU A 852 0.67 -19.54 -6.72
N ILE A 853 1.83 -18.86 -6.80
CA ILE A 853 2.78 -18.99 -7.92
C ILE A 853 3.24 -20.45 -8.06
N LEU A 854 3.60 -21.10 -6.94
CA LEU A 854 3.98 -22.51 -6.94
C LEU A 854 2.87 -23.40 -7.49
N LYS A 855 1.63 -23.22 -7.02
CA LYS A 855 0.47 -23.97 -7.52
C LYS A 855 0.32 -23.84 -9.04
N TYR A 856 0.48 -22.63 -9.58
CA TYR A 856 0.41 -22.41 -11.02
C TYR A 856 1.50 -23.14 -11.79
N ILE A 857 2.76 -23.00 -11.37
CA ILE A 857 3.92 -23.62 -12.05
C ILE A 857 3.81 -25.15 -12.04
N ILE A 858 3.32 -25.74 -10.95
CA ILE A 858 3.13 -27.19 -10.85
C ILE A 858 1.80 -27.67 -11.48
N GLU A 859 1.05 -26.78 -12.12
CA GLU A 859 -0.24 -27.02 -12.79
C GLU A 859 -1.36 -27.51 -11.86
N GLN A 860 -1.35 -27.06 -10.60
CA GLN A 860 -2.44 -27.26 -9.66
C GLN A 860 -3.40 -26.05 -9.67
N LYS A 861 -4.65 -26.27 -10.13
CA LYS A 861 -5.62 -25.20 -10.42
C LYS A 861 -6.42 -24.68 -9.22
N GLU A 862 -6.16 -25.16 -8.01
CA GLU A 862 -6.90 -24.78 -6.79
C GLU A 862 -6.30 -23.52 -6.15
N TYR A 863 -6.69 -22.37 -6.69
CA TYR A 863 -6.18 -21.06 -6.26
C TYR A 863 -6.99 -20.46 -5.12
N ARG A 864 -6.35 -19.59 -4.33
CA ARG A 864 -6.99 -18.81 -3.27
C ARG A 864 -6.53 -17.35 -3.30
N ASN A 865 -7.48 -16.43 -3.27
CA ASN A 865 -7.22 -15.06 -2.86
C ASN A 865 -7.18 -15.03 -1.33
N THR A 866 -6.20 -14.34 -0.74
CA THR A 866 -6.01 -14.31 0.71
C THR A 866 -6.04 -12.87 1.21
N PHE A 867 -6.70 -12.63 2.34
CA PHE A 867 -6.80 -11.35 3.02
C PHE A 867 -6.30 -11.54 4.46
N VAL A 868 -5.44 -10.64 4.91
CA VAL A 868 -4.84 -10.73 6.23
C VAL A 868 -4.93 -9.39 6.94
N ASN A 869 -5.02 -9.44 8.26
CA ASN A 869 -4.76 -8.28 9.10
C ASN A 869 -4.07 -8.75 10.37
N LEU A 870 -2.76 -8.52 10.46
CA LEU A 870 -1.94 -8.98 11.58
C LEU A 870 -2.10 -8.15 12.86
N ALA A 871 -2.86 -7.04 12.85
CA ALA A 871 -3.30 -6.38 14.07
C ALA A 871 -4.32 -7.24 14.83
N LEU A 872 -5.01 -8.08 14.08
CA LEU A 872 -5.83 -9.17 14.58
C LEU A 872 -5.09 -10.48 14.26
N PRO A 873 -5.40 -11.61 14.87
CA PRO A 873 -4.92 -12.90 14.36
C PRO A 873 -5.80 -13.36 13.19
N PHE A 874 -5.97 -12.52 12.14
CA PHE A 874 -6.90 -12.76 11.04
C PHE A 874 -6.21 -13.13 9.73
N ILE A 875 -6.61 -14.28 9.17
CA ILE A 875 -6.30 -14.76 7.82
C ILE A 875 -7.62 -15.30 7.25
N GLY A 876 -8.05 -14.75 6.12
CA GLY A 876 -9.25 -15.20 5.41
C GLY A 876 -8.91 -15.51 3.95
N THR A 877 -9.54 -16.55 3.40
CA THR A 877 -9.32 -16.97 2.01
C THR A 877 -10.63 -17.03 1.24
N SER A 878 -10.58 -16.80 -0.06
CA SER A 878 -11.70 -17.01 -0.97
C SER A 878 -11.23 -17.61 -2.30
N GLU A 879 -12.14 -18.27 -3.01
CA GLU A 879 -11.89 -18.64 -4.41
C GLU A 879 -11.82 -17.38 -5.28
N PRO A 880 -10.89 -17.33 -6.26
CA PRO A 880 -10.94 -16.34 -7.31
C PRO A 880 -12.26 -16.46 -8.09
N ILE A 881 -12.84 -15.32 -8.45
CA ILE A 881 -14.10 -15.26 -9.19
C ILE A 881 -13.86 -15.65 -10.65
N GLU A 882 -14.77 -16.41 -11.25
CA GLU A 882 -14.74 -16.75 -12.68
C GLU A 882 -14.98 -15.49 -13.55
N PRO A 883 -14.39 -15.39 -14.75
CA PRO A 883 -14.61 -14.24 -15.62
C PRO A 883 -16.06 -14.19 -16.10
N LEU A 884 -16.61 -12.98 -16.22
CA LEU A 884 -17.95 -12.76 -16.75
C LEU A 884 -18.07 -13.34 -18.18
N LYS A 885 -19.10 -14.16 -18.39
CA LYS A 885 -19.44 -14.75 -19.70
C LYS A 885 -20.46 -13.86 -20.41
N ASN A 886 -20.02 -13.20 -21.47
CA ASN A 886 -20.85 -12.39 -22.35
C ASN A 886 -21.40 -13.25 -23.49
N LYS A 887 -22.62 -12.93 -23.94
CA LYS A 887 -23.31 -13.63 -25.03
C LYS A 887 -23.82 -12.66 -26.08
N ILE A 888 -23.45 -12.87 -27.33
CA ILE A 888 -23.96 -12.14 -28.50
C ILE A 888 -24.87 -13.08 -29.27
N ASN A 889 -26.16 -12.72 -29.38
CA ASN A 889 -27.11 -13.43 -30.22
C ASN A 889 -27.33 -12.64 -31.52
N LEU A 890 -26.67 -13.09 -32.59
CA LEU A 890 -26.70 -12.40 -33.87
C LEU A 890 -28.10 -12.48 -34.52
N GLU A 891 -28.87 -13.54 -34.29
CA GLU A 891 -30.24 -13.62 -34.80
C GLU A 891 -31.15 -12.54 -34.21
N ASN A 892 -31.00 -12.23 -32.92
CA ASN A 892 -31.77 -11.16 -32.28
C ASN A 892 -31.35 -9.79 -32.83
N ILE A 893 -30.04 -9.55 -32.96
CA ILE A 893 -29.51 -8.31 -33.54
C ILE A 893 -30.02 -8.11 -34.98
N PHE A 894 -30.04 -9.17 -35.80
CA PHE A 894 -30.62 -9.10 -37.15
C PHE A 894 -32.11 -8.74 -37.11
N LYS A 895 -32.90 -9.34 -36.21
CA LYS A 895 -34.35 -9.06 -36.05
C LYS A 895 -34.64 -7.65 -35.58
N GLU A 896 -33.78 -7.07 -34.76
CA GLU A 896 -33.90 -5.71 -34.21
C GLU A 896 -33.39 -4.63 -35.17
N SER A 897 -32.70 -5.02 -36.25
CA SER A 897 -32.19 -4.08 -37.25
C SER A 897 -33.33 -3.40 -38.04
N GLU A 898 -33.19 -2.09 -38.29
CA GLU A 898 -34.09 -1.32 -39.17
C GLU A 898 -34.16 -1.91 -40.60
N ASN A 899 -33.12 -2.62 -41.04
CA ASN A 899 -33.02 -3.26 -42.35
C ASN A 899 -33.48 -4.73 -42.36
N TYR A 900 -34.16 -5.21 -41.31
CA TYR A 900 -34.57 -6.62 -41.20
C TYR A 900 -35.43 -7.09 -42.38
N GLU A 901 -36.52 -6.37 -42.68
CA GLU A 901 -37.48 -6.75 -43.73
C GLU A 901 -36.86 -6.76 -45.13
N THR A 902 -35.89 -5.89 -45.41
CA THR A 902 -35.29 -5.70 -46.73
C THR A 902 -34.04 -6.55 -46.95
N LYS A 903 -33.26 -6.83 -45.89
CA LYS A 903 -31.92 -7.42 -45.99
C LYS A 903 -31.75 -8.73 -45.23
N TYR A 904 -32.31 -8.85 -44.01
CA TYR A 904 -32.00 -9.96 -43.11
C TYR A 904 -33.09 -11.05 -42.99
N LYS A 905 -34.34 -10.77 -43.37
CA LYS A 905 -35.50 -11.66 -43.20
C LYS A 905 -35.38 -13.02 -43.91
N ASN A 906 -34.73 -13.07 -45.07
CA ASN A 906 -34.62 -14.27 -45.91
C ASN A 906 -33.18 -14.84 -45.93
N ILE A 907 -32.34 -14.42 -44.99
CA ILE A 907 -30.97 -14.90 -44.93
C ILE A 907 -30.93 -16.36 -44.49
N ASP A 908 -30.13 -17.17 -45.19
CA ASP A 908 -29.90 -18.56 -44.85
C ASP A 908 -29.02 -18.67 -43.59
N THR A 909 -29.67 -18.89 -42.45
CA THR A 909 -29.01 -18.97 -41.15
C THR A 909 -28.25 -20.28 -40.90
N THR A 910 -28.22 -21.21 -41.86
CA THR A 910 -27.58 -22.52 -41.64
C THR A 910 -26.05 -22.50 -41.67
N ASN A 911 -25.44 -21.48 -42.29
CA ASN A 911 -24.01 -21.48 -42.63
C ASN A 911 -23.15 -20.47 -41.84
N PHE A 912 -23.71 -19.70 -40.90
CA PHE A 912 -22.96 -18.73 -40.10
C PHE A 912 -23.20 -18.89 -38.59
N THR A 913 -22.29 -18.31 -37.80
CA THR A 913 -22.31 -18.39 -36.34
C THR A 913 -23.50 -17.60 -35.79
N LYS A 914 -24.34 -18.21 -34.94
CA LYS A 914 -25.57 -17.58 -34.41
C LYS A 914 -25.40 -16.97 -33.01
N GLU A 915 -24.62 -17.64 -32.19
CA GLU A 915 -24.34 -17.25 -30.81
C GLU A 915 -22.83 -17.23 -30.60
N ILE A 916 -22.33 -16.15 -30.00
CA ILE A 916 -20.93 -16.03 -29.59
C ILE A 916 -20.94 -15.89 -28.07
N GLU A 917 -20.32 -16.85 -27.38
CA GLU A 917 -20.06 -16.77 -25.94
C GLU A 917 -18.58 -16.45 -25.74
N TYR A 918 -18.27 -15.43 -24.95
CA TYR A 918 -16.90 -14.97 -24.75
C TYR A 918 -16.70 -14.32 -23.37
N THR A 919 -15.47 -14.33 -22.90
CA THR A 919 -15.01 -13.70 -21.65
C THR A 919 -13.99 -12.60 -21.95
N LEU A 920 -13.49 -11.91 -20.92
CA LEU A 920 -12.42 -10.91 -21.08
C LEU A 920 -11.14 -11.48 -21.71
N TRP A 921 -10.93 -12.80 -21.66
CA TRP A 921 -9.73 -13.48 -22.20
C TRP A 921 -9.85 -13.88 -23.67
N ASP A 922 -11.08 -13.90 -24.18
CA ASP A 922 -11.39 -14.35 -25.52
C ASP A 922 -11.19 -13.21 -26.53
N ARG A 923 -10.60 -13.56 -27.66
CA ARG A 923 -10.43 -12.66 -28.81
C ARG A 923 -10.38 -13.47 -30.10
N ILE A 924 -10.84 -12.87 -31.20
CA ILE A 924 -10.67 -13.42 -32.55
C ILE A 924 -9.25 -13.09 -33.02
N GLU A 925 -8.44 -14.13 -33.26
CA GLU A 925 -7.08 -13.97 -33.80
C GLU A 925 -7.07 -14.33 -35.29
N LEU A 926 -6.61 -13.40 -36.13
CA LEU A 926 -6.41 -13.61 -37.56
C LEU A 926 -4.94 -13.35 -37.93
N GLU A 927 -4.37 -14.15 -38.82
CA GLU A 927 -3.05 -13.88 -39.40
C GLU A 927 -3.10 -12.60 -40.28
N ASP A 928 -1.98 -11.90 -40.43
CA ASP A 928 -1.91 -10.70 -41.28
C ASP A 928 -2.46 -10.98 -42.69
N THR A 929 -3.46 -10.19 -43.07
CA THR A 929 -4.27 -10.41 -44.26
C THR A 929 -4.68 -9.08 -44.86
N SER A 930 -5.16 -9.10 -46.12
CA SER A 930 -5.64 -7.86 -46.73
C SER A 930 -6.96 -7.40 -46.12
N ILE A 931 -7.18 -6.09 -46.10
CA ILE A 931 -8.44 -5.51 -45.61
C ILE A 931 -9.66 -6.14 -46.30
N ASN A 932 -9.60 -6.45 -47.59
CA ASN A 932 -10.71 -7.12 -48.30
C ASN A 932 -10.99 -8.53 -47.76
N LYS A 933 -9.94 -9.33 -47.52
CA LYS A 933 -10.09 -10.68 -46.95
C LYS A 933 -10.63 -10.63 -45.51
N PHE A 934 -10.24 -9.62 -44.74
CA PHE A 934 -10.78 -9.38 -43.40
C PHE A 934 -12.29 -9.08 -43.45
N ILE A 935 -12.73 -8.20 -44.34
CA ILE A 935 -14.16 -7.90 -44.54
C ILE A 935 -14.92 -9.17 -44.97
N GLU A 936 -14.38 -9.94 -45.91
CA GLU A 936 -14.97 -11.20 -46.37
C GLU A 936 -15.08 -12.24 -45.24
N TYR A 937 -14.11 -12.29 -44.31
CA TYR A 937 -14.15 -13.21 -43.17
C TYR A 937 -15.37 -12.94 -42.27
N PHE A 938 -15.61 -11.67 -41.88
CA PHE A 938 -16.73 -11.34 -41.01
C PHE A 938 -18.08 -11.49 -41.71
N LEU A 939 -18.15 -11.15 -43.00
CA LEU A 939 -19.33 -11.38 -43.81
C LEU A 939 -19.66 -12.88 -43.92
N ASN A 940 -18.67 -13.72 -44.23
CA ASN A 940 -18.92 -15.15 -44.44
C ASN A 940 -19.18 -15.91 -43.12
N LYS A 941 -18.47 -15.57 -42.04
CA LYS A 941 -18.54 -16.33 -40.78
C LYS A 941 -19.65 -15.88 -39.84
N TYR A 942 -19.96 -14.58 -39.84
CA TYR A 942 -20.91 -13.96 -38.92
C TYR A 942 -22.06 -13.24 -39.64
N ASN A 943 -22.03 -13.14 -40.98
CA ASN A 943 -23.00 -12.38 -41.76
C ASN A 943 -23.10 -10.90 -41.31
N LEU A 944 -21.96 -10.35 -40.86
CA LEU A 944 -21.81 -8.95 -40.45
C LEU A 944 -21.04 -8.19 -41.53
N GLU A 945 -21.64 -7.13 -42.06
CA GLU A 945 -20.96 -6.26 -43.01
C GLU A 945 -20.05 -5.29 -42.25
N THR A 946 -18.76 -5.32 -42.55
CA THR A 946 -17.82 -4.37 -41.94
C THR A 946 -17.97 -2.99 -42.58
N THR A 947 -18.28 -1.98 -41.77
CA THR A 947 -18.46 -0.58 -42.21
C THR A 947 -17.26 0.30 -41.91
N MET A 948 -16.53 0.03 -40.83
CA MET A 948 -15.30 0.73 -40.48
C MET A 948 -14.31 -0.22 -39.83
N ILE A 949 -13.02 -0.02 -40.13
CA ILE A 949 -11.91 -0.70 -39.48
C ILE A 949 -10.94 0.39 -39.02
N SER A 950 -10.64 0.43 -37.72
CA SER A 950 -9.64 1.33 -37.14
C SER A 950 -8.72 0.59 -36.18
N THR A 951 -7.54 1.17 -35.96
CA THR A 951 -6.60 0.70 -34.95
C THR A 951 -5.76 1.87 -34.48
N GLN A 952 -5.49 1.97 -33.17
CA GLN A 952 -4.66 3.05 -32.58
C GLN A 952 -5.10 4.46 -33.02
N GLY A 953 -6.41 4.70 -33.10
CA GLY A 953 -6.98 5.99 -33.56
C GLY A 953 -6.86 6.25 -35.07
N LYS A 954 -6.29 5.34 -35.86
CA LYS A 954 -6.17 5.43 -37.33
C LYS A 954 -7.24 4.60 -38.02
N VAL A 955 -8.06 5.24 -38.86
CA VAL A 955 -9.03 4.55 -39.73
C VAL A 955 -8.33 3.93 -40.93
N LEU A 956 -8.42 2.61 -41.07
CA LEU A 956 -7.83 1.84 -42.17
C LEU A 956 -8.82 1.67 -43.33
N TYR A 957 -10.11 1.54 -43.01
CA TYR A 957 -11.20 1.38 -43.97
C TYR A 957 -12.49 2.01 -43.44
N CYS A 958 -13.27 2.63 -44.34
CA CYS A 958 -14.60 3.13 -44.06
C CYS A 958 -15.48 3.03 -45.31
N SER A 959 -16.66 2.43 -45.19
CA SER A 959 -17.58 2.15 -46.29
C SER A 959 -18.48 3.34 -46.65
N PHE A 960 -18.58 4.35 -45.79
CA PHE A 960 -19.49 5.50 -45.94
C PHE A 960 -18.77 6.86 -46.02
N TYR A 961 -17.57 6.99 -45.45
CA TYR A 961 -16.79 8.23 -45.45
C TYR A 961 -15.52 8.11 -46.29
N ASN A 962 -15.29 9.09 -47.19
CA ASN A 962 -14.07 9.23 -47.99
C ASN A 962 -13.64 7.93 -48.71
N LYS A 963 -14.59 7.26 -49.38
CA LYS A 963 -14.43 5.90 -49.95
C LYS A 963 -13.24 5.79 -50.91
N ASP A 964 -13.00 6.81 -51.72
CA ASP A 964 -11.90 6.81 -52.70
C ASP A 964 -10.51 6.78 -52.02
N LYS A 965 -10.37 7.40 -50.84
CA LYS A 965 -9.14 7.36 -50.05
C LYS A 965 -8.82 5.93 -49.58
N TYR A 966 -9.82 5.21 -49.08
CA TYR A 966 -9.64 3.88 -48.48
C TYR A 966 -9.72 2.73 -49.49
N LYS A 967 -10.18 2.99 -50.71
CA LYS A 967 -10.21 1.99 -51.79
C LYS A 967 -8.82 1.39 -52.09
N ASN A 968 -7.77 2.20 -51.98
CA ASN A 968 -6.37 1.77 -52.15
C ASN A 968 -5.84 0.92 -50.97
N ASN A 969 -6.54 0.89 -49.85
CA ASN A 969 -6.16 0.09 -48.68
C ASN A 969 -6.74 -1.33 -48.73
N LEU A 970 -7.80 -1.58 -49.53
CA LEU A 970 -8.48 -2.87 -49.59
C LEU A 970 -7.57 -4.05 -49.93
N THR A 971 -6.57 -3.82 -50.79
CA THR A 971 -5.61 -4.85 -51.21
C THR A 971 -4.39 -4.96 -50.29
N LYS A 972 -4.17 -3.99 -49.41
CA LYS A 972 -3.01 -3.93 -48.52
C LYS A 972 -3.27 -4.72 -47.24
N SER A 973 -2.20 -5.25 -46.64
CA SER A 973 -2.29 -5.92 -45.34
C SER A 973 -2.31 -4.94 -44.16
N PHE A 974 -2.60 -5.42 -42.95
CA PHE A 974 -2.53 -4.58 -41.76
C PHE A 974 -1.10 -4.13 -41.50
N LYS A 975 -0.12 -5.04 -41.67
CA LYS A 975 1.31 -4.73 -41.50
C LYS A 975 1.81 -3.66 -42.47
N GLU A 976 1.30 -3.62 -43.70
CA GLU A 976 1.65 -2.58 -44.69
C GLU A 976 1.03 -1.20 -44.37
N LEU A 977 -0.06 -1.17 -43.62
CA LEU A 977 -0.84 0.04 -43.33
C LEU A 977 -0.47 0.69 -41.99
N ILE A 978 0.27 -0.02 -41.13
CA ILE A 978 0.57 0.35 -39.76
C ILE A 978 2.08 0.48 -39.60
N GLU A 979 2.54 1.60 -39.05
CA GLU A 979 3.95 1.87 -38.77
C GLU A 979 4.36 1.25 -37.43
N ASN A 980 5.65 0.98 -37.23
CA ASN A 980 6.23 0.51 -35.95
C ASN A 980 5.66 -0.82 -35.42
N THR A 981 5.61 -1.85 -36.28
CA THR A 981 5.09 -3.19 -35.92
C THR A 981 6.16 -4.21 -35.53
N GLU A 982 7.45 -3.84 -35.51
CA GLU A 982 8.57 -4.80 -35.37
C GLU A 982 8.60 -5.56 -34.04
N ASP A 983 8.18 -4.93 -32.94
CA ASP A 983 8.18 -5.53 -31.59
C ASP A 983 6.77 -5.93 -31.10
N LYS A 984 5.74 -5.78 -31.94
CA LYS A 984 4.37 -6.19 -31.65
C LYS A 984 4.12 -7.59 -32.19
N MET A 985 3.51 -8.45 -31.38
CA MET A 985 3.08 -9.77 -31.84
C MET A 985 1.67 -9.73 -32.43
N PHE A 986 0.85 -8.78 -31.97
CA PHE A 986 -0.51 -8.60 -32.45
C PHE A 986 -0.94 -7.13 -32.42
N ILE A 987 -1.99 -6.81 -33.15
CA ILE A 987 -2.63 -5.49 -33.18
C ILE A 987 -4.12 -5.63 -32.92
N TYR A 988 -4.64 -4.87 -31.96
CA TYR A 988 -6.07 -4.71 -31.76
C TYR A 988 -6.72 -3.91 -32.87
N VAL A 989 -7.85 -4.40 -33.34
CA VAL A 989 -8.63 -3.80 -34.43
C VAL A 989 -10.04 -3.54 -33.95
N ASP A 990 -10.43 -2.26 -34.00
CA ASP A 990 -11.79 -1.83 -33.75
C ASP A 990 -12.58 -1.93 -35.05
N VAL A 991 -13.72 -2.61 -34.99
CA VAL A 991 -14.57 -2.86 -36.17
C VAL A 991 -15.99 -2.41 -35.90
N LEU A 992 -16.51 -1.57 -36.78
CA LEU A 992 -17.93 -1.27 -36.83
C LEU A 992 -18.61 -2.19 -37.85
N PHE A 993 -19.73 -2.79 -37.45
CA PHE A 993 -20.52 -3.68 -38.26
C PHE A 993 -21.88 -3.05 -38.64
N GLU A 994 -22.46 -3.54 -39.73
CA GLU A 994 -23.88 -3.40 -40.06
C GLU A 994 -24.52 -4.80 -40.15
N PRO A 995 -25.58 -5.09 -39.37
CA PRO A 995 -26.20 -4.23 -38.35
C PRO A 995 -25.24 -3.90 -37.19
N TYR A 996 -25.50 -2.79 -36.50
CA TYR A 996 -24.65 -2.34 -35.39
C TYR A 996 -24.65 -3.37 -34.25
N VAL A 997 -23.46 -3.65 -33.72
CA VAL A 997 -23.26 -4.50 -32.54
C VAL A 997 -22.55 -3.65 -31.50
N GLU A 998 -23.20 -3.42 -30.36
CA GLU A 998 -22.71 -2.50 -29.31
C GLU A 998 -21.41 -2.98 -28.68
N GLU A 999 -21.33 -4.26 -28.31
CA GLU A 999 -20.10 -4.88 -27.80
C GLU A 999 -19.84 -6.18 -28.57
N PHE A 1000 -18.79 -6.19 -29.39
CA PHE A 1000 -18.32 -7.37 -30.10
C PHE A 1000 -17.07 -7.93 -29.42
N ILE A 1001 -16.85 -9.24 -29.54
CA ILE A 1001 -15.62 -9.89 -29.04
C ILE A 1001 -14.38 -9.19 -29.62
N PRO A 1002 -13.33 -8.92 -28.82
CA PRO A 1002 -12.12 -8.26 -29.31
C PRO A 1002 -11.49 -8.97 -30.51
N ILE A 1003 -10.97 -8.21 -31.47
CA ILE A 1003 -10.36 -8.74 -32.70
C ILE A 1003 -8.90 -8.31 -32.74
N VAL A 1004 -8.00 -9.26 -32.99
CA VAL A 1004 -6.57 -9.00 -33.15
C VAL A 1004 -6.03 -9.58 -34.44
N ILE A 1005 -5.07 -8.87 -35.04
CA ILE A 1005 -4.27 -9.33 -36.17
C ILE A 1005 -2.89 -9.72 -35.66
N LYS A 1006 -2.47 -10.95 -35.93
CA LYS A 1006 -1.14 -11.46 -35.62
C LYS A 1006 -0.15 -11.05 -36.72
N LEU A 1007 1.00 -10.49 -36.33
CA LEU A 1007 1.94 -9.78 -37.21
C LEU A 1007 3.16 -10.58 -37.69
#